data_AF-A0AA43CK52-F1
#
_entry.id   AF-A0AA43CK52-F1
#
_cell.length_a   1.000
_cell.length_b   1.000
_cell.length_c   1.000
_cell.angle_alpha   90.00
_cell.angle_beta   90.00
_cell.angle_gamma   90.00
#
_symmetry.space_group_name_H-M   'P 1'
#
loop_
_entity.id
_entity.type
_entity.pdbx_description
1 polymer ?
#
loop_
_entity_poly.entity_id
_entity_poly.type
_entity_poly.pdbx_seq_one_letter_code
_entity_poly.pdbx_strand_id
1 'polypeptide(L)'
;MYHHSGISTCSPRRVATLAILLLSIFVLSPSQARTDSAPGLDASVFTELQATNDGRAIRATVAPDASDRAKLGPDYQSLELPVSMNETLLLELERFDVVADDARFLIGSPSGDAPMERSDITLFKGRVSGDESSHAYFAISSSGMINGFVDRAGHPGYAMTTLPDDLKAGNGALTISPVTAIGGLDVPFCGTEIELDLIPELDKSVAAPPEEGGPLLLRVAIDANQSYVDIFDSETEARDYIVQLIGAVSAIYERDTNIRMALAFARLWPSGGEPFSSYDVGGFRDYWWNNEDTTGLSIVHLFSGDRDAPFGGIAFVGGTCGNGAYGIDAYLNGSFLAPVTYPDNGNWDINVVAHEMGHNCGGPHTHSDYYDPHIDDCGNGVPSRGTILSYCHSHPGYQSNIDLRFHRRIQETITADVGGGGCHPRDCNGNNIGDDEDILLGTSDDTNFNGIPDECEDCNGNAILDPVEIAGGAPDVDGNGILDECEPDCNNNNIPDLYETWVGSAPDEDGNNIPDECDPDCNNNGTLDYTEMQNNMALDLDRDRVLDECQDCNGNSQPDWIDMDRQHNLMVCDNAAVRVQEFHGRSGVPSAFVSIRNPYDVIANDAGTHIFIAGWHLSEVWSLELSTWTSQAFVSAGTGGLGRPTALTFGPDGHLYVADETNDAVKKYNGSTGASMGDLVAGGAGSLTEPMGLVFGPNGNLFVSSGNHAVYEYNGATGAFIDAFAGPGSGGLNDPRGLAFKPDGNLLVSSYGSDQILEYDGSSGAFIRVFSDEYGFTSPWGMCIGPNGNVYFSAFSGSQGRIFEYDVNDARYYRSFVRGTDVLFEPAGLCFLPASGNDLNQNRVLDACEGGDLDSDGVANVADNCPTEPNSSQTDSDGDGVGDACDNCSSTANTDQRDVDGDGFGDLCDNCPAVANNSQDDGDSDGRGDACDNCLGLENPAQEDVDGDRVGDLCDNCPADRNSDQLDTDDDGSGDACDNCPEIPNPSHEDADLDEVGDVCDNCVNTYNPDQLESDTDGVGDACDNCDLIDNPTQEDLDVDGVGDSCDNCIDVPNPGQEDEDQDGLGDACDGCCIKPIRGNVDYDLADAIDISDLVWLVDYMFTAGPDPACWAEANVNGSDDQSPGEETSDDLDIADLVYLVDFMFTGGPDPADCP
;
A
#
# COMPACT_ATOMS: atom_id res chain seq x y z
N MET A 1 -50.21 -16.15 -30.22
CA MET A 1 -50.64 -16.25 -31.63
C MET A 1 -49.74 -17.27 -32.35
N TYR A 2 -50.07 -17.64 -33.59
CA TYR A 2 -49.43 -18.66 -34.45
C TYR A 2 -47.91 -18.89 -34.25
N HIS A 3 -47.41 -20.12 -34.06
CA HIS A 3 -47.29 -21.28 -34.99
C HIS A 3 -46.27 -21.11 -36.14
N HIS A 4 -45.13 -21.82 -36.06
CA HIS A 4 -44.67 -22.91 -36.96
C HIS A 4 -43.16 -23.20 -36.73
N SER A 5 -42.73 -24.31 -36.09
CA SER A 5 -42.54 -25.71 -36.59
C SER A 5 -41.27 -25.93 -37.44
N GLY A 6 -40.43 -26.96 -37.25
CA GLY A 6 -40.42 -28.11 -36.31
C GLY A 6 -39.78 -29.37 -36.96
N ILE A 7 -39.83 -30.55 -36.28
CA ILE A 7 -39.77 -31.92 -36.86
C ILE A 7 -38.36 -32.39 -37.35
N SER A 8 -37.81 -33.60 -37.08
CA SER A 8 -38.33 -34.81 -36.36
C SER A 8 -37.28 -35.92 -36.06
N THR A 9 -37.62 -36.77 -35.07
CA THR A 9 -37.35 -38.24 -34.93
C THR A 9 -35.91 -38.79 -34.93
N CYS A 10 -35.51 -39.60 -33.92
CA CYS A 10 -35.90 -41.03 -33.85
C CYS A 10 -35.76 -41.69 -32.45
N SER A 11 -36.34 -42.89 -32.31
CA SER A 11 -36.43 -43.76 -31.11
C SER A 11 -36.80 -45.20 -31.58
N PRO A 12 -36.92 -46.30 -30.78
CA PRO A 12 -36.35 -46.69 -29.46
C PRO A 12 -35.80 -48.17 -29.39
N ARG A 13 -35.35 -48.60 -28.18
CA ARG A 13 -35.49 -49.95 -27.53
C ARG A 13 -34.69 -51.20 -27.98
N ARG A 14 -34.06 -51.87 -26.99
CA ARG A 14 -34.18 -53.29 -26.51
C ARG A 14 -33.11 -53.51 -25.40
N VAL A 15 -33.37 -53.95 -24.16
CA VAL A 15 -34.03 -55.17 -23.61
C VAL A 15 -33.24 -56.48 -23.80
N ALA A 16 -32.49 -56.88 -22.76
CA ALA A 16 -32.06 -58.27 -22.45
C ALA A 16 -31.89 -58.43 -20.92
N THR A 17 -31.69 -59.66 -20.41
CA THR A 17 -32.23 -60.03 -19.07
C THR A 17 -31.58 -61.25 -18.37
N LEU A 18 -31.17 -61.07 -17.10
CA LEU A 18 -31.04 -62.05 -15.98
C LEU A 18 -29.93 -63.14 -15.92
N ALA A 19 -29.63 -63.52 -14.65
CA ALA A 19 -29.21 -64.86 -14.13
C ALA A 19 -27.69 -65.23 -14.02
N ILE A 20 -27.14 -65.91 -12.99
CA ILE A 20 -27.54 -66.24 -11.58
C ILE A 20 -26.36 -66.93 -10.80
N LEU A 21 -26.18 -66.63 -9.49
CA LEU A 21 -25.62 -67.44 -8.36
C LEU A 21 -24.23 -68.18 -8.42
N LEU A 22 -23.35 -67.97 -7.40
CA LEU A 22 -23.11 -68.86 -6.23
C LEU A 22 -21.90 -68.47 -5.31
N LEU A 23 -22.17 -68.34 -3.98
CA LEU A 23 -21.39 -68.76 -2.77
C LEU A 23 -19.82 -68.83 -2.80
N SER A 24 -19.03 -68.40 -1.81
CA SER A 24 -19.18 -68.15 -0.34
C SER A 24 -18.09 -67.13 0.14
N ILE A 25 -17.77 -66.82 1.43
CA ILE A 25 -18.13 -67.32 2.79
C ILE A 25 -18.02 -66.17 3.85
N PHE A 26 -18.13 -66.46 5.15
CA PHE A 26 -18.09 -65.51 6.29
C PHE A 26 -16.68 -65.23 6.88
N VAL A 27 -16.44 -63.97 7.29
CA VAL A 27 -15.96 -63.60 8.64
C VAL A 27 -16.81 -62.39 9.10
N LEU A 28 -17.10 -62.29 10.40
CA LEU A 28 -17.91 -61.23 11.01
C LEU A 28 -17.05 -60.37 11.95
N SER A 29 -17.13 -59.06 11.77
CA SER A 29 -16.97 -58.04 12.82
C SER A 29 -18.05 -56.96 12.54
N PRO A 30 -18.67 -56.35 13.57
CA PRO A 30 -19.91 -55.61 13.40
C PRO A 30 -19.66 -54.14 13.00
N SER A 31 -19.71 -53.84 11.70
CA SER A 31 -20.01 -52.49 11.24
C SER A 31 -21.51 -52.34 10.97
N GLN A 32 -21.99 -51.09 11.05
CA GLN A 32 -23.35 -50.60 10.74
C GLN A 32 -24.43 -50.75 11.82
N ALA A 33 -24.61 -49.66 12.58
CA ALA A 33 -25.89 -49.30 13.20
C ALA A 33 -26.18 -47.79 13.27
N ARG A 34 -25.77 -46.98 12.27
CA ARG A 34 -26.45 -45.72 11.88
C ARG A 34 -26.07 -45.33 10.45
N THR A 35 -27.08 -45.07 9.62
CA THR A 35 -26.94 -44.45 8.28
C THR A 35 -28.15 -43.53 8.13
N ASP A 36 -27.97 -42.29 8.60
CA ASP A 36 -28.71 -41.05 8.30
C ASP A 36 -28.13 -39.96 9.24
N SER A 37 -26.80 -39.89 9.35
CA SER A 37 -26.10 -38.73 9.90
C SER A 37 -25.95 -37.70 8.79
N ALA A 38 -26.01 -36.42 9.13
CA ALA A 38 -25.67 -35.36 8.18
C ALA A 38 -24.22 -35.51 7.70
N PRO A 39 -23.87 -35.00 6.50
CA PRO A 39 -22.47 -34.83 6.14
C PRO A 39 -21.82 -33.87 7.14
N GLY A 40 -20.72 -34.28 7.76
CA GLY A 40 -19.94 -33.41 8.64
C GLY A 40 -18.99 -32.52 7.85
N LEU A 41 -18.01 -31.97 8.55
CA LEU A 41 -16.77 -31.47 7.97
C LEU A 41 -16.04 -32.62 7.26
N ASP A 42 -15.43 -32.30 6.12
CA ASP A 42 -14.55 -33.16 5.31
C ASP A 42 -13.71 -32.24 4.39
N ALA A 43 -12.85 -32.81 3.54
CA ALA A 43 -11.99 -32.06 2.61
C ALA A 43 -12.71 -31.00 1.75
N SER A 44 -14.01 -31.17 1.46
CA SER A 44 -14.78 -30.23 0.64
C SER A 44 -15.20 -28.94 1.36
N VAL A 45 -14.75 -28.72 2.60
CA VAL A 45 -14.88 -27.44 3.31
C VAL A 45 -14.05 -26.34 2.63
N PHE A 46 -12.88 -26.71 2.10
CA PHE A 46 -11.97 -25.82 1.39
C PHE A 46 -11.98 -26.14 -0.11
N THR A 47 -12.01 -25.11 -0.94
CA THR A 47 -12.04 -25.18 -2.40
C THR A 47 -11.13 -24.10 -3.00
N GLU A 48 -10.82 -24.17 -4.30
CA GLU A 48 -10.08 -23.11 -5.02
C GLU A 48 -8.78 -22.68 -4.29
N LEU A 49 -7.91 -23.66 -3.98
CA LEU A 49 -6.63 -23.42 -3.31
C LEU A 49 -5.65 -22.66 -4.22
N GLN A 50 -5.01 -21.63 -3.68
CA GLN A 50 -3.98 -20.81 -4.33
C GLN A 50 -2.90 -20.49 -3.30
N ALA A 51 -1.61 -20.56 -3.67
CA ALA A 51 -0.55 -19.99 -2.84
C ALA A 51 -0.65 -18.43 -2.84
N THR A 52 -0.24 -17.80 -1.75
CA THR A 52 -0.01 -16.34 -1.74
C THR A 52 1.22 -15.99 -2.58
N ASN A 53 1.28 -14.75 -3.08
CA ASN A 53 2.41 -14.27 -3.89
C ASN A 53 3.77 -14.39 -3.20
N ASP A 54 3.80 -14.41 -1.86
CA ASP A 54 5.02 -14.61 -1.08
C ASP A 54 5.27 -16.06 -0.68
N GLY A 55 4.49 -17.01 -1.20
CA GLY A 55 4.61 -18.45 -0.95
C GLY A 55 4.16 -18.95 0.42
N ARG A 56 4.00 -18.04 1.38
CA ARG A 56 3.90 -18.42 2.80
C ARG A 56 2.58 -19.05 3.17
N ALA A 57 1.49 -18.73 2.48
CA ALA A 57 0.16 -19.08 2.91
C ALA A 57 -0.68 -19.64 1.75
N ILE A 58 -1.72 -20.41 2.10
CA ILE A 58 -2.72 -20.87 1.16
C ILE A 58 -3.97 -20.00 1.32
N ARG A 59 -4.38 -19.35 0.23
CA ARG A 59 -5.72 -18.79 0.09
C ARG A 59 -6.65 -19.88 -0.40
N ALA A 60 -7.79 -20.05 0.27
CA ALA A 60 -8.80 -21.06 -0.03
C ALA A 60 -10.19 -20.43 0.01
N THR A 61 -11.10 -20.87 -0.85
CA THR A 61 -12.51 -20.50 -0.79
C THR A 61 -13.29 -21.49 0.08
N VAL A 62 -13.98 -20.95 1.08
CA VAL A 62 -14.85 -21.69 2.00
C VAL A 62 -16.14 -22.10 1.29
N ALA A 63 -16.52 -23.38 1.40
CA ALA A 63 -17.78 -23.87 0.86
C ALA A 63 -19.00 -23.15 1.50
N PRO A 64 -19.95 -22.60 0.71
CA PRO A 64 -21.09 -21.83 1.25
C PRO A 64 -22.04 -22.59 2.19
N ASP A 65 -21.97 -23.92 2.23
CA ASP A 65 -22.75 -24.77 3.14
C ASP A 65 -21.94 -25.30 4.35
N ALA A 66 -20.67 -24.89 4.50
CA ALA A 66 -19.79 -25.36 5.57
C ALA A 66 -20.36 -25.09 6.98
N SER A 67 -20.99 -23.92 7.21
CA SER A 67 -21.63 -23.59 8.48
C SER A 67 -22.83 -24.51 8.78
N ASP A 68 -23.68 -24.78 7.78
CA ASP A 68 -24.82 -25.69 7.92
C ASP A 68 -24.36 -27.13 8.17
N ARG A 69 -23.29 -27.58 7.49
CA ARG A 69 -22.65 -28.88 7.72
C ARG A 69 -22.07 -28.98 9.13
N ALA A 70 -21.33 -27.96 9.58
CA ALA A 70 -20.74 -27.89 10.91
C ALA A 70 -21.82 -28.01 12.01
N LYS A 71 -22.97 -27.33 11.84
CA LYS A 71 -24.11 -27.35 12.76
C LYS A 71 -24.90 -28.66 12.77
N LEU A 72 -25.10 -29.28 11.59
CA LEU A 72 -25.89 -30.50 11.45
C LEU A 72 -25.09 -31.79 11.67
N GLY A 73 -23.76 -31.70 11.59
CA GLY A 73 -22.82 -32.80 11.81
C GLY A 73 -22.83 -33.33 13.26
N PRO A 74 -22.24 -34.53 13.48
CA PRO A 74 -21.99 -35.06 14.81
C PRO A 74 -21.04 -34.17 15.62
N ASP A 75 -20.96 -34.37 16.93
CA ASP A 75 -20.10 -33.55 17.81
C ASP A 75 -18.61 -33.82 17.57
N TYR A 76 -18.23 -35.08 17.29
CA TYR A 76 -16.90 -35.44 16.79
C TYR A 76 -16.85 -35.47 15.26
N GLN A 77 -15.91 -34.74 14.66
CA GLN A 77 -15.74 -34.57 13.22
C GLN A 77 -14.25 -34.66 12.81
N SER A 78 -14.00 -34.79 11.51
CA SER A 78 -12.66 -34.85 10.92
C SER A 78 -12.53 -33.80 9.82
N LEU A 79 -11.44 -33.03 9.80
CA LEU A 79 -11.21 -31.97 8.81
C LEU A 79 -9.83 -32.14 8.17
N GLU A 80 -9.78 -32.22 6.83
CA GLU A 80 -8.52 -32.13 6.10
C GLU A 80 -8.19 -30.64 5.87
N LEU A 81 -7.15 -30.14 6.53
CA LEU A 81 -6.66 -28.77 6.44
C LEU A 81 -5.50 -28.68 5.45
N PRO A 82 -5.63 -28.02 4.28
CA PRO A 82 -4.52 -27.76 3.38
C PRO A 82 -3.57 -26.75 4.01
N VAL A 83 -2.35 -27.17 4.30
CA VAL A 83 -1.29 -26.33 4.91
C VAL A 83 -0.23 -25.89 3.91
N SER A 84 -0.15 -26.59 2.78
CA SER A 84 0.52 -26.15 1.55
C SER A 84 -0.29 -26.63 0.34
N MET A 85 0.19 -26.38 -0.89
CA MET A 85 -0.44 -26.94 -2.10
C MET A 85 -0.37 -28.48 -2.15
N ASN A 86 0.60 -29.08 -1.45
CA ASN A 86 0.91 -30.53 -1.49
C ASN A 86 0.73 -31.26 -0.15
N GLU A 87 0.49 -30.54 0.95
CA GLU A 87 0.37 -31.10 2.30
C GLU A 87 -0.97 -30.74 2.96
N THR A 88 -1.60 -31.76 3.57
CA THR A 88 -2.83 -31.63 4.34
C THR A 88 -2.68 -32.25 5.73
N LEU A 89 -3.01 -31.50 6.78
CA LEU A 89 -3.15 -32.05 8.14
C LEU A 89 -4.57 -32.60 8.32
N LEU A 90 -4.68 -33.82 8.85
CA LEU A 90 -5.98 -34.37 9.26
C LEU A 90 -6.25 -33.99 10.71
N LEU A 91 -7.23 -33.12 10.94
CA LEU A 91 -7.66 -32.71 12.27
C LEU A 91 -8.78 -33.61 12.80
N GLU A 92 -8.65 -34.07 14.04
CA GLU A 92 -9.67 -34.74 14.84
C GLU A 92 -10.30 -33.68 15.77
N LEU A 93 -11.59 -33.38 15.57
CA LEU A 93 -12.26 -32.22 16.17
C LEU A 93 -13.48 -32.62 16.99
N GLU A 94 -13.67 -31.96 18.14
CA GLU A 94 -14.82 -32.05 19.05
C GLU A 94 -15.51 -30.69 19.15
N ARG A 95 -16.84 -30.65 19.03
CA ARG A 95 -17.65 -29.43 19.21
C ARG A 95 -17.73 -29.05 20.70
N PHE A 96 -17.61 -27.77 21.02
CA PHE A 96 -17.87 -27.21 22.35
C PHE A 96 -18.62 -25.87 22.26
N ASP A 97 -19.15 -25.38 23.38
CA ASP A 97 -19.91 -24.12 23.45
C ASP A 97 -19.38 -23.21 24.58
N VAL A 98 -19.09 -21.94 24.25
CA VAL A 98 -18.70 -20.91 25.25
C VAL A 98 -19.78 -19.85 25.46
N VAL A 99 -20.88 -19.86 24.71
CA VAL A 99 -21.93 -18.86 24.87
C VAL A 99 -22.94 -19.37 25.87
N ALA A 100 -23.01 -18.79 27.06
CA ALA A 100 -23.95 -19.22 28.09
C ALA A 100 -25.42 -19.12 27.62
N ASP A 101 -26.28 -19.99 28.12
CA ASP A 101 -27.68 -20.04 27.67
C ASP A 101 -28.54 -18.84 28.14
N ASP A 102 -28.08 -18.14 29.18
CA ASP A 102 -28.62 -16.86 29.66
C ASP A 102 -27.86 -15.63 29.12
N ALA A 103 -26.95 -15.81 28.14
CA ALA A 103 -26.09 -14.75 27.64
C ALA A 103 -26.87 -13.56 27.06
N ARG A 104 -26.41 -12.35 27.41
CA ARG A 104 -26.99 -11.08 26.94
C ARG A 104 -26.10 -10.42 25.90
N PHE A 105 -26.59 -10.36 24.65
CA PHE A 105 -25.99 -9.58 23.57
C PHE A 105 -26.69 -8.23 23.43
N LEU A 106 -25.93 -7.13 23.42
CA LEU A 106 -26.46 -5.77 23.48
C LEU A 106 -25.74 -4.79 22.52
N ILE A 107 -26.48 -3.80 22.05
CA ILE A 107 -25.94 -2.56 21.46
C ILE A 107 -26.08 -1.44 22.48
N GLY A 108 -24.96 -0.88 22.94
CA GLY A 108 -24.91 0.27 23.83
C GLY A 108 -25.23 1.57 23.11
N SER A 109 -25.88 2.51 23.82
CA SER A 109 -26.06 3.86 23.31
C SER A 109 -26.24 4.89 24.44
N PRO A 110 -25.99 6.19 24.20
CA PRO A 110 -26.33 7.27 25.14
C PRO A 110 -27.82 7.36 25.50
N SER A 111 -28.70 6.62 24.80
CA SER A 111 -30.14 6.54 25.08
C SER A 111 -30.56 5.27 25.86
N GLY A 112 -29.60 4.40 26.17
CA GLY A 112 -29.80 3.08 26.78
C GLY A 112 -29.60 1.93 25.79
N ASP A 113 -29.44 0.73 26.32
CA ASP A 113 -29.07 -0.46 25.55
C ASP A 113 -30.24 -1.08 24.79
N ALA A 114 -29.97 -1.61 23.61
CA ALA A 114 -30.87 -2.42 22.80
C ALA A 114 -30.41 -3.88 22.76
N PRO A 115 -31.33 -4.88 22.74
CA PRO A 115 -30.95 -6.28 22.59
C PRO A 115 -30.52 -6.60 21.17
N MET A 116 -29.53 -7.49 21.05
CA MET A 116 -29.03 -8.07 19.80
C MET A 116 -29.27 -9.58 19.78
N GLU A 117 -29.23 -10.22 18.60
CA GLU A 117 -29.39 -11.67 18.47
C GLU A 117 -28.13 -12.41 18.97
N ARG A 118 -28.33 -13.59 19.59
CA ARG A 118 -27.24 -14.49 20.01
C ARG A 118 -26.41 -14.87 18.77
N SER A 119 -25.10 -15.04 18.96
CA SER A 119 -24.23 -15.60 17.92
C SER A 119 -24.67 -17.00 17.53
N ASP A 120 -24.39 -17.39 16.29
CA ASP A 120 -24.69 -18.71 15.73
C ASP A 120 -23.42 -19.45 15.25
N ILE A 121 -22.25 -19.06 15.77
CA ILE A 121 -20.98 -19.74 15.51
C ILE A 121 -21.02 -21.18 16.04
N THR A 122 -20.36 -22.08 15.31
CA THR A 122 -20.00 -23.42 15.81
C THR A 122 -18.51 -23.43 16.13
N LEU A 123 -18.15 -23.88 17.33
CA LEU A 123 -16.77 -23.96 17.81
C LEU A 123 -16.31 -25.41 17.91
N PHE A 124 -15.04 -25.65 17.60
CA PHE A 124 -14.39 -26.94 17.74
C PHE A 124 -13.01 -26.78 18.38
N LYS A 125 -12.65 -27.74 19.24
CA LYS A 125 -11.30 -27.98 19.75
C LYS A 125 -10.85 -29.37 19.29
N GLY A 126 -9.55 -29.67 19.31
CA GLY A 126 -9.08 -30.96 18.83
C GLY A 126 -7.56 -31.04 18.66
N ARG A 127 -7.12 -31.88 17.73
CA ARG A 127 -5.70 -32.22 17.49
C ARG A 127 -5.45 -32.67 16.05
N VAL A 128 -4.20 -32.83 15.65
CA VAL A 128 -3.78 -33.51 14.42
C VAL A 128 -3.77 -35.03 14.67
N SER A 129 -4.35 -35.80 13.75
CA SER A 129 -4.47 -37.27 13.86
C SER A 129 -3.10 -37.94 13.90
N GLY A 130 -2.80 -38.63 15.00
CA GLY A 130 -1.52 -39.31 15.22
C GLY A 130 -0.41 -38.45 15.84
N ASP A 131 -0.71 -37.20 16.22
CA ASP A 131 0.17 -36.27 16.93
C ASP A 131 -0.54 -35.86 18.23
N GLU A 132 -0.41 -36.69 19.27
CA GLU A 132 -1.16 -36.56 20.54
C GLU A 132 -0.80 -35.28 21.32
N SER A 133 0.36 -34.66 21.03
CA SER A 133 0.81 -33.38 21.61
C SER A 133 0.27 -32.14 20.88
N SER A 134 -0.32 -32.31 19.69
CA SER A 134 -0.84 -31.21 18.90
C SER A 134 -2.22 -30.75 19.36
N HIS A 135 -2.49 -29.46 19.16
CA HIS A 135 -3.72 -28.82 19.57
C HIS A 135 -4.32 -28.02 18.43
N ALA A 136 -5.62 -28.12 18.23
CA ALA A 136 -6.34 -27.40 17.19
C ALA A 136 -7.58 -26.71 17.75
N TYR A 137 -7.88 -25.54 17.21
CA TYR A 137 -9.13 -24.81 17.42
C TYR A 137 -9.66 -24.38 16.05
N PHE A 138 -10.97 -24.52 15.83
CA PHE A 138 -11.61 -24.16 14.57
C PHE A 138 -13.02 -23.64 14.84
N ALA A 139 -13.38 -22.53 14.20
CA ALA A 139 -14.67 -21.89 14.37
C ALA A 139 -15.25 -21.40 13.04
N ILE A 140 -16.57 -21.42 12.96
CA ILE A 140 -17.30 -21.09 11.73
C ILE A 140 -18.64 -20.40 12.04
N SER A 141 -18.82 -19.18 11.51
CA SER A 141 -20.08 -18.41 11.59
C SER A 141 -21.03 -18.73 10.42
N SER A 142 -22.25 -18.21 10.44
CA SER A 142 -23.12 -18.18 9.25
C SER A 142 -22.82 -17.03 8.26
N SER A 143 -22.06 -16.01 8.68
CA SER A 143 -21.57 -14.94 7.79
C SER A 143 -20.43 -15.39 6.88
N GLY A 144 -19.90 -16.60 7.07
CA GLY A 144 -18.74 -17.13 6.34
C GLY A 144 -17.40 -16.84 7.01
N MET A 145 -17.42 -16.16 8.16
CA MET A 145 -16.22 -15.93 8.98
C MET A 145 -15.77 -17.26 9.60
N ILE A 146 -14.57 -17.68 9.25
CA ILE A 146 -13.84 -18.80 9.82
C ILE A 146 -12.55 -18.28 10.45
N ASN A 147 -12.31 -18.70 11.69
CA ASN A 147 -11.07 -18.47 12.42
C ASN A 147 -10.64 -19.76 13.12
N GLY A 148 -9.33 -20.00 13.21
CA GLY A 148 -8.79 -21.21 13.81
C GLY A 148 -7.28 -21.19 13.97
N PHE A 149 -6.74 -22.17 14.70
CA PHE A 149 -5.31 -22.43 14.77
C PHE A 149 -5.01 -23.92 14.93
N VAL A 150 -3.76 -24.30 14.64
CA VAL A 150 -3.14 -25.59 14.92
C VAL A 150 -1.78 -25.30 15.55
N ASP A 151 -1.49 -25.89 16.70
CA ASP A 151 -0.23 -25.79 17.43
C ASP A 151 0.38 -27.20 17.52
N ARG A 152 1.70 -27.32 17.31
CA ARG A 152 2.41 -28.60 17.19
C ARG A 152 3.80 -28.49 17.83
N ALA A 153 4.24 -29.55 18.50
CA ALA A 153 5.60 -29.65 18.99
C ALA A 153 6.57 -29.91 17.80
N GLY A 154 7.70 -29.21 17.75
CA GLY A 154 8.75 -29.43 16.74
C GLY A 154 8.39 -29.15 15.28
N HIS A 155 7.28 -28.45 15.05
CA HIS A 155 6.79 -28.12 13.71
C HIS A 155 6.17 -26.72 13.72
N PRO A 156 6.11 -26.03 12.56
CA PRO A 156 5.29 -24.85 12.41
C PRO A 156 3.83 -25.13 12.80
N GLY A 157 3.26 -24.24 13.62
CA GLY A 157 1.82 -24.15 13.78
C GLY A 157 1.18 -23.49 12.56
N TYR A 158 -0.15 -23.42 12.54
CA TYR A 158 -0.92 -22.80 11.47
C TYR A 158 -2.05 -21.96 12.05
N ALA A 159 -2.39 -20.83 11.43
CA ALA A 159 -3.60 -20.09 11.70
C ALA A 159 -4.48 -20.04 10.44
N MET A 160 -5.78 -20.19 10.66
CA MET A 160 -6.83 -20.14 9.65
C MET A 160 -7.62 -18.86 9.91
N THR A 161 -7.77 -17.98 8.93
CA THR A 161 -8.41 -16.67 9.15
C THR A 161 -9.08 -16.13 7.91
N THR A 162 -10.33 -15.73 8.06
CA THR A 162 -11.06 -14.96 7.04
C THR A 162 -10.78 -13.50 7.30
N LEU A 163 -10.03 -12.84 6.42
CA LEU A 163 -9.63 -11.45 6.64
C LEU A 163 -10.87 -10.53 6.64
N PRO A 164 -10.88 -9.43 7.43
CA PRO A 164 -12.00 -8.50 7.43
C PRO A 164 -12.39 -8.01 6.03
N ASP A 165 -11.42 -7.77 5.14
CA ASP A 165 -11.66 -7.27 3.78
C ASP A 165 -12.24 -8.32 2.82
N ASP A 166 -11.85 -9.60 2.98
CA ASP A 166 -12.40 -10.72 2.22
C ASP A 166 -13.88 -10.97 2.56
N LEU A 167 -14.25 -10.77 3.84
CA LEU A 167 -15.65 -10.77 4.27
C LEU A 167 -16.46 -9.68 3.56
N LYS A 168 -15.94 -8.44 3.44
CA LYS A 168 -16.61 -7.33 2.72
C LYS A 168 -16.79 -7.65 1.24
N ALA A 169 -15.80 -8.30 0.63
CA ALA A 169 -15.86 -8.75 -0.75
C ALA A 169 -16.91 -9.87 -0.97
N GLY A 170 -17.29 -10.60 0.08
CA GLY A 170 -18.24 -11.71 0.02
C GLY A 170 -17.73 -12.87 -0.84
N ASN A 171 -16.41 -12.98 -1.01
CA ASN A 171 -15.75 -13.99 -1.84
C ASN A 171 -15.59 -15.35 -1.11
N GLY A 172 -15.77 -15.36 0.21
CA GLY A 172 -15.58 -16.55 1.06
C GLY A 172 -14.12 -16.98 1.16
N ALA A 173 -13.16 -16.07 0.93
CA ALA A 173 -11.74 -16.39 0.98
C ALA A 173 -11.22 -16.47 2.43
N LEU A 174 -10.48 -17.53 2.69
CA LEU A 174 -9.78 -17.86 3.92
C LEU A 174 -8.28 -17.88 3.62
N THR A 175 -7.46 -17.32 4.50
CA THR A 175 -6.01 -17.46 4.48
C THR A 175 -5.59 -18.47 5.54
N ILE A 176 -4.78 -19.45 5.14
CA ILE A 176 -4.16 -20.45 6.01
C ILE A 176 -2.65 -20.22 5.97
N SER A 177 -2.07 -19.75 7.08
CA SER A 177 -0.66 -19.39 7.14
C SER A 177 0.07 -20.16 8.25
N PRO A 178 1.35 -20.53 8.05
CA PRO A 178 2.19 -21.08 9.10
C PRO A 178 2.51 -19.98 10.12
N VAL A 179 2.15 -20.24 11.38
CA VAL A 179 2.41 -19.36 12.51
C VAL A 179 3.23 -20.11 13.54
N THR A 180 4.26 -19.44 14.04
CA THR A 180 5.19 -20.02 15.02
C THR A 180 4.77 -19.68 16.45
N ALA A 181 3.85 -18.73 16.54
CA ALA A 181 3.17 -18.25 17.71
C ALA A 181 1.96 -17.44 17.27
N ILE A 182 1.09 -17.10 18.22
CA ILE A 182 -0.08 -16.28 17.97
C ILE A 182 -0.04 -15.11 18.96
N GLY A 183 0.48 -13.99 18.48
CA GLY A 183 0.50 -12.67 19.11
C GLY A 183 1.01 -11.59 18.13
N GLY A 184 0.75 -10.30 18.35
CA GLY A 184 1.39 -9.23 17.57
C GLY A 184 0.66 -7.91 17.54
N LEU A 185 0.94 -7.01 18.51
CA LEU A 185 0.99 -5.53 18.41
C LEU A 185 1.82 -4.95 19.59
N ASP A 186 2.50 -3.80 19.39
CA ASP A 186 3.47 -3.21 20.35
C ASP A 186 2.84 -2.11 21.19
N VAL A 187 3.00 -2.17 22.52
CA VAL A 187 2.46 -1.13 23.39
C VAL A 187 3.31 -0.91 24.65
N PRO A 188 3.59 0.34 25.09
CA PRO A 188 4.65 0.57 26.06
C PRO A 188 4.35 0.21 27.53
N PHE A 189 5.28 -0.53 28.14
CA PHE A 189 5.70 -0.41 29.55
C PHE A 189 4.63 -0.19 30.65
N CYS A 190 4.34 -1.25 31.40
CA CYS A 190 4.12 -1.19 32.86
C CYS A 190 5.40 -1.67 33.58
N GLY A 191 5.83 -1.07 34.72
CA GLY A 191 7.22 -1.24 35.16
C GLY A 191 7.60 -1.21 36.66
N THR A 192 8.93 -1.35 36.87
CA THR A 192 9.79 -1.07 38.05
C THR A 192 9.90 -2.04 39.25
N GLU A 193 11.04 -2.77 39.27
CA GLU A 193 11.98 -3.20 40.37
C GLU A 193 11.50 -3.61 41.80
N ILE A 194 12.14 -4.64 42.40
CA ILE A 194 13.16 -4.53 43.50
C ILE A 194 13.69 -5.89 44.07
N GLU A 195 15.03 -6.03 44.13
CA GLU A 195 15.95 -6.89 44.95
C GLU A 195 15.49 -8.12 45.81
N LEU A 196 16.14 -9.28 45.51
CA LEU A 196 16.96 -10.19 46.37
C LEU A 196 16.37 -11.41 47.16
N ASP A 197 17.12 -12.52 47.00
CA ASP A 197 17.36 -13.70 47.90
C ASP A 197 16.28 -14.81 48.04
N LEU A 198 16.25 -15.73 47.04
CA LEU A 198 16.43 -17.20 47.14
C LEU A 198 15.56 -18.10 48.09
N ILE A 199 15.16 -19.28 47.57
CA ILE A 199 14.67 -20.55 48.24
C ILE A 199 13.14 -20.68 48.43
N PRO A 200 12.48 -21.86 48.22
CA PRO A 200 12.80 -23.07 47.41
C PRO A 200 11.68 -23.52 46.43
N GLU A 201 11.95 -24.55 45.61
CA GLU A 201 10.92 -25.41 45.00
C GLU A 201 9.80 -25.76 45.99
N LEU A 202 8.54 -25.65 45.53
CA LEU A 202 7.35 -26.01 46.30
C LEU A 202 7.24 -27.54 46.52
N ASP A 203 6.41 -27.89 47.50
CA ASP A 203 6.43 -29.19 48.19
C ASP A 203 5.94 -30.34 47.29
N LYS A 204 6.87 -31.21 46.85
CA LYS A 204 6.62 -32.46 46.07
C LYS A 204 5.86 -33.54 46.86
N SER A 205 4.82 -33.16 47.60
CA SER A 205 3.97 -34.03 48.45
C SER A 205 2.48 -33.71 48.43
N VAL A 206 2.04 -32.74 47.61
CA VAL A 206 0.64 -32.47 47.29
C VAL A 206 0.29 -33.23 46.02
N ALA A 207 -0.62 -34.20 46.06
CA ALA A 207 -1.08 -34.94 44.86
C ALA A 207 -1.39 -34.01 43.68
N ALA A 208 -1.28 -34.53 42.45
CA ALA A 208 -1.71 -33.82 41.24
C ALA A 208 -3.07 -33.12 41.46
N PRO A 209 -3.26 -31.89 40.94
CA PRO A 209 -4.49 -31.16 41.16
C PRO A 209 -5.68 -32.02 40.70
N PRO A 210 -6.65 -32.34 41.56
CA PRO A 210 -7.67 -33.32 41.23
C PRO A 210 -8.62 -32.77 40.15
N GLU A 211 -8.53 -33.38 38.97
CA GLU A 211 -9.44 -33.24 37.83
C GLU A 211 -10.87 -33.75 38.14
N GLU A 212 -11.08 -34.38 39.31
CA GLU A 212 -12.34 -34.99 39.78
C GLU A 212 -13.55 -34.06 39.56
N GLY A 213 -14.30 -34.29 38.47
CA GLY A 213 -15.48 -33.54 38.05
C GLY A 213 -15.31 -32.53 36.89
N GLY A 214 -14.21 -32.53 36.13
CA GLY A 214 -14.07 -31.69 34.93
C GLY A 214 -13.91 -30.18 35.16
N PRO A 215 -13.94 -29.35 34.10
CA PRO A 215 -13.46 -27.97 34.15
C PRO A 215 -14.28 -27.02 35.02
N LEU A 216 -13.59 -26.04 35.61
CA LEU A 216 -14.22 -24.94 36.34
C LEU A 216 -14.77 -23.89 35.37
N LEU A 217 -16.03 -23.49 35.57
CA LEU A 217 -16.74 -22.54 34.70
C LEU A 217 -16.44 -21.08 35.08
N LEU A 218 -15.69 -20.40 34.24
CA LEU A 218 -15.32 -19.00 34.36
C LEU A 218 -16.29 -18.13 33.53
N ARG A 219 -17.28 -17.51 34.19
CA ARG A 219 -18.32 -16.71 33.51
C ARG A 219 -17.80 -15.32 33.13
N VAL A 220 -17.57 -15.07 31.84
CA VAL A 220 -16.95 -13.85 31.30
C VAL A 220 -18.01 -12.86 30.79
N ALA A 221 -17.74 -11.57 30.95
CA ALA A 221 -18.49 -10.49 30.30
C ALA A 221 -17.54 -9.57 29.51
N ILE A 222 -17.93 -9.23 28.29
CA ILE A 222 -17.19 -8.34 27.39
C ILE A 222 -18.01 -7.07 27.12
N ASP A 223 -17.42 -5.90 27.35
CA ASP A 223 -17.87 -4.63 26.76
C ASP A 223 -16.89 -4.30 25.63
N ALA A 224 -17.33 -3.73 24.51
CA ALA A 224 -16.47 -3.37 23.40
C ALA A 224 -16.76 -1.95 22.92
N ASN A 225 -15.75 -1.08 23.00
CA ASN A 225 -15.88 0.35 22.68
C ASN A 225 -16.06 0.60 21.17
N GLN A 226 -16.21 1.87 20.76
CA GLN A 226 -16.41 2.18 19.36
C GLN A 226 -15.23 1.72 18.48
N SER A 227 -13.98 1.92 18.91
CA SER A 227 -12.81 1.57 18.08
C SER A 227 -12.64 0.07 17.86
N TYR A 228 -13.17 -0.79 18.73
CA TYR A 228 -13.30 -2.23 18.43
C TYR A 228 -14.36 -2.50 17.35
N VAL A 229 -15.52 -1.85 17.43
CA VAL A 229 -16.60 -2.07 16.44
C VAL A 229 -16.19 -1.55 15.06
N ASP A 230 -15.47 -0.43 15.01
CA ASP A 230 -14.98 0.20 13.77
C ASP A 230 -13.95 -0.68 12.99
N ILE A 231 -13.48 -1.80 13.58
CA ILE A 231 -12.68 -2.83 12.86
C ILE A 231 -13.55 -3.58 11.83
N PHE A 232 -14.84 -3.76 12.12
CA PHE A 232 -15.76 -4.61 11.37
C PHE A 232 -16.78 -3.80 10.56
N ASP A 233 -17.34 -4.39 9.51
CA ASP A 233 -18.36 -3.76 8.68
C ASP A 233 -19.76 -3.81 9.32
N SER A 234 -19.99 -4.70 10.29
CA SER A 234 -21.25 -4.84 11.00
C SER A 234 -21.09 -5.23 12.47
N GLU A 235 -22.09 -4.87 13.29
CA GLU A 235 -22.16 -5.30 14.69
C GLU A 235 -22.37 -6.83 14.83
N THR A 236 -22.77 -7.51 13.74
CA THR A 236 -22.93 -8.96 13.70
C THR A 236 -21.56 -9.65 13.63
N GLU A 237 -20.66 -9.16 12.78
CA GLU A 237 -19.28 -9.66 12.68
C GLU A 237 -18.48 -9.34 13.93
N ALA A 238 -18.60 -8.11 14.46
CA ALA A 238 -17.96 -7.74 15.73
C ALA A 238 -18.40 -8.65 16.89
N ARG A 239 -19.70 -8.97 16.99
CA ARG A 239 -20.22 -9.96 17.96
C ARG A 239 -19.61 -11.34 17.74
N ASP A 240 -19.58 -11.79 16.49
CA ASP A 240 -19.15 -13.14 16.16
C ASP A 240 -17.64 -13.32 16.40
N TYR A 241 -16.85 -12.27 16.19
CA TYR A 241 -15.45 -12.31 16.56
C TYR A 241 -15.23 -12.38 18.08
N ILE A 242 -16.03 -11.71 18.92
CA ILE A 242 -15.99 -11.91 20.39
C ILE A 242 -16.17 -13.40 20.75
N VAL A 243 -17.14 -14.08 20.14
CA VAL A 243 -17.43 -15.49 20.45
C VAL A 243 -16.31 -16.42 19.97
N GLN A 244 -15.71 -16.14 18.80
CA GLN A 244 -14.54 -16.88 18.33
C GLN A 244 -13.34 -16.67 19.26
N LEU A 245 -13.02 -15.43 19.59
CA LEU A 245 -11.88 -15.11 20.44
C LEU A 245 -12.00 -15.74 21.84
N ILE A 246 -13.16 -15.65 22.48
CA ILE A 246 -13.41 -16.32 23.77
C ILE A 246 -13.41 -17.85 23.62
N GLY A 247 -13.87 -18.39 22.49
CA GLY A 247 -13.74 -19.81 22.17
C GLY A 247 -12.28 -20.27 22.14
N ALA A 248 -11.43 -19.55 21.42
CA ALA A 248 -10.01 -19.86 21.29
C ALA A 248 -9.25 -19.76 22.62
N VAL A 249 -9.49 -18.70 23.39
CA VAL A 249 -8.91 -18.54 24.72
C VAL A 249 -9.42 -19.61 25.68
N SER A 250 -10.71 -19.99 25.61
CA SER A 250 -11.24 -21.12 26.39
C SER A 250 -10.57 -22.44 26.05
N ALA A 251 -10.26 -22.71 24.78
CA ALA A 251 -9.59 -23.95 24.38
C ALA A 251 -8.16 -24.03 24.99
N ILE A 252 -7.45 -22.91 25.07
CA ILE A 252 -6.14 -22.80 25.73
C ILE A 252 -6.27 -23.02 27.24
N TYR A 253 -7.22 -22.34 27.91
CA TYR A 253 -7.42 -22.48 29.35
C TYR A 253 -7.90 -23.87 29.77
N GLU A 254 -8.75 -24.51 28.96
CA GLU A 254 -9.25 -25.85 29.24
C GLU A 254 -8.11 -26.87 29.14
N ARG A 255 -7.27 -26.77 28.09
CA ARG A 255 -6.06 -27.58 27.93
C ARG A 255 -5.03 -27.35 29.05
N ASP A 256 -4.72 -26.10 29.37
CA ASP A 256 -3.58 -25.77 30.24
C ASP A 256 -3.93 -25.78 31.74
N THR A 257 -5.19 -25.54 32.11
CA THR A 257 -5.55 -25.23 33.51
C THR A 257 -6.84 -25.90 33.99
N ASN A 258 -7.53 -26.65 33.11
CA ASN A 258 -8.84 -27.24 33.33
C ASN A 258 -9.92 -26.22 33.74
N ILE A 259 -9.96 -25.10 33.00
CA ILE A 259 -10.91 -23.99 33.19
C ILE A 259 -11.60 -23.70 31.84
N ARG A 260 -12.94 -23.65 31.84
CA ARG A 260 -13.75 -23.32 30.65
C ARG A 260 -14.34 -21.93 30.77
N MET A 261 -14.33 -21.14 29.70
CA MET A 261 -14.94 -19.81 29.67
C MET A 261 -16.38 -19.84 29.19
N ALA A 262 -17.25 -19.10 29.88
CA ALA A 262 -18.67 -18.96 29.56
C ALA A 262 -19.03 -17.49 29.37
N LEU A 263 -19.11 -17.02 28.13
CA LEU A 263 -19.56 -15.69 27.76
C LEU A 263 -21.03 -15.49 28.15
N ALA A 264 -21.26 -14.78 29.24
CA ALA A 264 -22.57 -14.47 29.80
C ALA A 264 -23.09 -13.06 29.38
N PHE A 265 -22.22 -12.21 28.83
CA PHE A 265 -22.59 -10.88 28.38
C PHE A 265 -21.63 -10.37 27.31
N ALA A 266 -22.17 -9.76 26.25
CA ALA A 266 -21.41 -9.00 25.26
C ALA A 266 -22.16 -7.71 24.90
N ARG A 267 -21.49 -6.55 24.94
CA ARG A 267 -22.05 -5.26 24.48
C ARG A 267 -21.11 -4.55 23.52
N LEU A 268 -21.66 -3.99 22.44
CA LEU A 268 -20.94 -3.23 21.43
C LEU A 268 -21.39 -1.75 21.43
N TRP A 269 -20.48 -0.79 21.19
CA TRP A 269 -20.75 0.65 21.18
C TRP A 269 -20.54 1.32 19.78
N PRO A 270 -21.35 1.00 18.75
CA PRO A 270 -21.13 1.38 17.34
C PRO A 270 -21.30 2.88 17.00
N SER A 271 -21.54 3.76 17.95
CA SER A 271 -21.88 5.18 17.69
C SER A 271 -21.27 6.14 18.69
N GLY A 272 -20.31 5.66 19.48
CA GLY A 272 -19.65 6.42 20.53
C GLY A 272 -20.56 6.84 21.69
N GLY A 273 -19.95 7.45 22.69
CA GLY A 273 -20.63 7.87 23.92
C GLY A 273 -20.75 6.76 24.97
N GLU A 274 -19.90 5.73 24.84
CA GLU A 274 -19.49 4.86 25.93
C GLU A 274 -19.02 5.68 27.15
N PRO A 275 -19.33 5.25 28.38
CA PRO A 275 -19.05 6.01 29.60
C PRO A 275 -17.64 5.77 30.19
N PHE A 276 -16.79 5.04 29.47
CA PHE A 276 -15.45 4.62 29.86
C PHE A 276 -14.49 4.77 28.68
N SER A 277 -13.20 4.56 28.91
CA SER A 277 -12.15 4.80 27.92
C SER A 277 -11.03 3.79 28.10
N SER A 278 -10.41 3.36 27.01
CA SER A 278 -9.20 2.52 26.96
C SER A 278 -8.10 3.01 27.91
N TYR A 279 -8.00 4.32 28.14
CA TYR A 279 -7.01 4.96 29.01
C TYR A 279 -7.41 5.01 30.51
N ASP A 280 -8.66 4.69 30.88
CA ASP A 280 -9.19 4.81 32.26
C ASP A 280 -9.83 3.52 32.77
N VAL A 281 -8.94 2.55 33.04
CA VAL A 281 -9.17 1.26 33.71
C VAL A 281 -9.95 1.40 35.02
N GLY A 282 -9.71 2.46 35.79
CA GLY A 282 -10.42 2.73 37.04
C GLY A 282 -11.86 3.19 36.80
N GLY A 283 -12.07 4.04 35.81
CA GLY A 283 -13.38 4.49 35.34
C GLY A 283 -14.24 3.36 34.76
N PHE A 284 -13.64 2.45 33.99
CA PHE A 284 -14.32 1.26 33.47
C PHE A 284 -14.91 0.39 34.58
N ARG A 285 -14.08 -0.02 35.57
CA ARG A 285 -14.54 -0.75 36.76
C ARG A 285 -15.64 0.00 37.50
N ASP A 286 -15.42 1.27 37.81
CA ASP A 286 -16.37 2.05 38.60
C ASP A 286 -17.69 2.27 37.85
N TYR A 287 -17.69 2.29 36.52
CA TYR A 287 -18.93 2.27 35.74
C TYR A 287 -19.66 0.93 35.90
N TRP A 288 -19.00 -0.19 35.61
CA TRP A 288 -19.62 -1.52 35.63
C TRP A 288 -20.24 -1.86 36.98
N TRP A 289 -19.49 -1.75 38.07
CA TRP A 289 -19.98 -2.08 39.43
C TRP A 289 -21.06 -1.15 39.98
N ASN A 290 -21.35 -0.03 39.33
CA ASN A 290 -22.43 0.88 39.72
C ASN A 290 -23.68 0.79 38.84
N ASN A 291 -23.59 0.18 37.64
CA ASN A 291 -24.66 0.23 36.63
C ASN A 291 -25.11 -1.15 36.14
N GLU A 292 -24.23 -2.15 36.08
CA GLU A 292 -24.56 -3.52 35.65
C GLU A 292 -24.80 -4.47 36.82
N ASP A 293 -25.48 -5.59 36.54
CA ASP A 293 -25.62 -6.70 37.48
C ASP A 293 -24.45 -7.68 37.29
N THR A 294 -23.48 -7.64 38.20
CA THR A 294 -22.31 -8.53 38.18
C THR A 294 -22.54 -9.84 38.95
N THR A 295 -23.78 -10.12 39.37
CA THR A 295 -24.12 -11.37 40.08
C THR A 295 -23.92 -12.58 39.17
N GLY A 296 -23.00 -13.48 39.52
CA GLY A 296 -22.70 -14.68 38.74
C GLY A 296 -21.74 -14.45 37.57
N LEU A 297 -21.10 -13.28 37.49
CA LEU A 297 -19.94 -13.06 36.62
C LEU A 297 -18.64 -13.36 37.39
N SER A 298 -17.71 -14.00 36.71
CA SER A 298 -16.36 -14.28 37.18
C SER A 298 -15.39 -13.17 36.81
N ILE A 299 -15.43 -12.63 35.58
CA ILE A 299 -14.50 -11.63 35.02
C ILE A 299 -15.24 -10.67 34.06
N VAL A 300 -14.81 -9.41 33.99
CA VAL A 300 -15.33 -8.37 33.08
C VAL A 300 -14.21 -7.63 32.33
N HIS A 301 -14.14 -7.75 31.01
CA HIS A 301 -13.11 -7.11 30.18
C HIS A 301 -13.67 -6.05 29.22
N LEU A 302 -12.85 -5.04 28.89
CA LEU A 302 -13.11 -4.06 27.83
C LEU A 302 -12.27 -4.39 26.59
N PHE A 303 -12.91 -4.74 25.49
CA PHE A 303 -12.28 -4.89 24.18
C PHE A 303 -12.18 -3.54 23.45
N SER A 304 -11.02 -3.28 22.83
CA SER A 304 -10.71 -2.00 22.19
C SER A 304 -9.78 -2.15 20.98
N GLY A 305 -10.18 -1.59 19.84
CA GLY A 305 -9.31 -1.44 18.65
C GLY A 305 -8.42 -0.20 18.66
N ASP A 306 -8.46 0.59 19.75
CA ASP A 306 -7.68 1.83 19.91
C ASP A 306 -6.16 1.56 19.80
N ARG A 307 -5.52 2.25 18.84
CA ARG A 307 -4.09 2.15 18.51
C ARG A 307 -3.20 3.19 19.22
N ASP A 308 -3.79 4.13 19.97
CA ASP A 308 -3.07 5.16 20.73
C ASP A 308 -2.99 4.84 22.23
N ALA A 309 -3.62 3.74 22.67
CA ALA A 309 -3.68 3.38 24.09
C ALA A 309 -2.27 3.07 24.65
N PRO A 310 -1.92 3.51 25.88
CA PRO A 310 -0.54 3.46 26.37
C PRO A 310 -0.13 2.07 26.89
N PHE A 311 -0.99 1.06 26.81
CA PHE A 311 -0.74 -0.34 27.18
C PHE A 311 -1.59 -1.26 26.29
N GLY A 312 -1.13 -2.48 26.05
CA GLY A 312 -1.79 -3.43 25.15
C GLY A 312 -2.88 -4.20 25.86
N GLY A 313 -2.57 -4.69 27.05
CA GLY A 313 -3.54 -5.12 28.02
C GLY A 313 -3.27 -4.48 29.38
N ILE A 314 -4.25 -4.55 30.27
CA ILE A 314 -4.03 -4.32 31.70
C ILE A 314 -5.13 -4.97 32.55
N ALA A 315 -4.70 -5.95 33.34
CA ALA A 315 -5.45 -6.60 34.39
C ALA A 315 -4.70 -6.55 35.73
N PHE A 316 -5.37 -6.99 36.79
CA PHE A 316 -4.81 -7.06 38.14
C PHE A 316 -4.65 -8.52 38.57
N VAL A 317 -3.51 -8.82 39.20
CA VAL A 317 -3.18 -10.18 39.67
C VAL A 317 -4.10 -10.60 40.82
N GLY A 318 -4.89 -11.65 40.58
CA GLY A 318 -5.88 -12.22 41.49
C GLY A 318 -7.12 -11.34 41.65
N GLY A 319 -8.27 -11.80 41.16
CA GLY A 319 -9.46 -10.94 41.12
C GLY A 319 -10.82 -11.60 41.04
N THR A 320 -10.93 -12.87 40.64
CA THR A 320 -12.19 -13.50 40.18
C THR A 320 -13.38 -13.32 41.13
N CYS A 321 -14.58 -13.19 40.55
CA CYS A 321 -15.86 -13.07 41.27
C CYS A 321 -15.98 -11.88 42.25
N GLY A 322 -15.15 -10.85 42.10
CA GLY A 322 -15.16 -9.67 42.95
C GLY A 322 -14.71 -8.41 42.22
N ASN A 323 -14.68 -7.27 42.94
CA ASN A 323 -14.30 -5.96 42.39
C ASN A 323 -12.86 -5.84 41.82
N GLY A 324 -12.09 -6.94 41.82
CA GLY A 324 -10.78 -7.07 41.16
C GLY A 324 -10.83 -7.77 39.81
N ALA A 325 -11.94 -8.42 39.45
CA ALA A 325 -12.09 -9.22 38.23
C ALA A 325 -12.38 -8.36 37.00
N TYR A 326 -11.42 -7.51 36.62
CA TYR A 326 -11.53 -6.72 35.41
C TYR A 326 -10.18 -6.48 34.74
N GLY A 327 -10.27 -6.27 33.43
CA GLY A 327 -9.16 -5.94 32.55
C GLY A 327 -9.59 -5.05 31.37
N ILE A 328 -8.61 -4.56 30.63
CA ILE A 328 -8.79 -3.96 29.29
C ILE A 328 -7.87 -4.72 28.34
N ASP A 329 -8.39 -5.10 27.18
CA ASP A 329 -7.67 -5.67 26.04
C ASP A 329 -7.78 -4.66 24.90
N ALA A 330 -6.69 -3.94 24.66
CA ALA A 330 -6.57 -2.94 23.60
C ALA A 330 -5.82 -3.52 22.39
N TYR A 331 -5.67 -2.73 21.33
CA TYR A 331 -4.95 -3.13 20.11
C TYR A 331 -5.54 -4.36 19.40
N LEU A 332 -6.81 -4.71 19.67
CA LEU A 332 -7.45 -5.86 19.02
C LEU A 332 -7.56 -5.65 17.50
N ASN A 333 -7.36 -6.73 16.74
CA ASN A 333 -7.26 -6.73 15.28
C ASN A 333 -8.50 -7.31 14.59
N GLY A 334 -9.34 -8.05 15.31
CA GLY A 334 -10.56 -8.64 14.75
C GLY A 334 -10.32 -9.86 13.84
N SER A 335 -9.14 -10.48 13.94
CA SER A 335 -8.62 -11.44 12.95
C SER A 335 -7.57 -12.38 13.57
N PHE A 336 -7.64 -13.69 13.30
CA PHE A 336 -6.68 -14.69 13.85
C PHE A 336 -5.34 -14.80 13.09
N LEU A 337 -5.21 -14.02 12.04
CA LEU A 337 -3.98 -13.58 11.42
C LEU A 337 -4.06 -12.06 11.45
N ALA A 338 -2.99 -11.37 11.82
CA ALA A 338 -2.94 -9.95 11.51
C ALA A 338 -2.82 -9.79 9.98
N PRO A 339 -3.73 -9.01 9.40
CA PRO A 339 -3.36 -7.76 8.75
C PRO A 339 -3.64 -6.60 9.72
N VAL A 340 -3.20 -5.40 9.35
CA VAL A 340 -3.48 -4.13 10.07
C VAL A 340 -2.62 -3.88 11.34
N THR A 341 -1.50 -3.19 11.12
CA THR A 341 -0.81 -2.27 12.07
C THR A 341 -0.16 -2.79 13.38
N TYR A 342 0.97 -3.52 13.31
CA TYR A 342 2.25 -3.18 14.02
C TYR A 342 2.66 -3.72 15.45
N PRO A 343 3.45 -4.81 15.64
CA PRO A 343 4.17 -5.66 14.68
C PRO A 343 3.87 -7.17 14.81
N ASP A 344 4.20 -7.91 13.76
CA ASP A 344 3.83 -9.32 13.64
C ASP A 344 4.85 -10.31 14.21
N ASN A 345 4.31 -11.39 14.78
CA ASN A 345 4.30 -12.69 14.10
C ASN A 345 3.29 -13.60 14.83
N GLY A 346 2.01 -13.45 14.48
CA GLY A 346 0.88 -14.16 15.08
C GLY A 346 -0.35 -13.26 15.36
N ASN A 347 -1.37 -13.77 16.06
CA ASN A 347 -2.58 -13.01 16.42
C ASN A 347 -2.57 -12.50 17.87
N TRP A 348 -2.46 -11.18 18.00
CA TRP A 348 -2.44 -10.44 19.26
C TRP A 348 -3.63 -10.76 20.15
N ASP A 349 -4.81 -10.81 19.57
CA ASP A 349 -6.08 -10.88 20.28
C ASP A 349 -6.15 -12.09 21.21
N ILE A 350 -5.75 -13.29 20.76
CA ILE A 350 -5.67 -14.48 21.62
C ILE A 350 -4.64 -14.26 22.74
N ASN A 351 -3.47 -13.74 22.39
CA ASN A 351 -2.36 -13.56 23.32
C ASN A 351 -2.73 -12.63 24.49
N VAL A 352 -3.19 -11.42 24.16
CA VAL A 352 -3.51 -10.39 25.16
C VAL A 352 -4.70 -10.81 26.02
N VAL A 353 -5.77 -11.34 25.42
CA VAL A 353 -6.95 -11.75 26.19
C VAL A 353 -6.59 -12.92 27.12
N ALA A 354 -5.82 -13.91 26.65
CA ALA A 354 -5.34 -14.99 27.52
C ALA A 354 -4.40 -14.49 28.63
N HIS A 355 -3.51 -13.55 28.32
CA HIS A 355 -2.53 -12.95 29.24
C HIS A 355 -3.22 -12.15 30.36
N GLU A 356 -4.10 -11.20 30.00
CA GLU A 356 -4.77 -10.34 30.98
C GLU A 356 -5.79 -11.12 31.82
N MET A 357 -6.51 -12.09 31.22
CA MET A 357 -7.32 -13.02 32.01
C MET A 357 -6.44 -13.87 32.95
N GLY A 358 -5.19 -14.16 32.57
CA GLY A 358 -4.26 -14.96 33.35
C GLY A 358 -3.85 -14.25 34.64
N HIS A 359 -3.66 -12.93 34.56
CA HIS A 359 -3.53 -12.07 35.74
C HIS A 359 -4.79 -12.10 36.61
N ASN A 360 -5.99 -11.91 36.05
CA ASN A 360 -7.24 -11.98 36.83
C ASN A 360 -7.45 -13.34 37.54
N CYS A 361 -6.93 -14.42 36.94
CA CYS A 361 -6.88 -15.77 37.50
C CYS A 361 -5.64 -16.03 38.39
N GLY A 362 -4.90 -15.00 38.81
CA GLY A 362 -3.84 -15.09 39.82
C GLY A 362 -2.42 -15.27 39.31
N GLY A 363 -2.20 -15.49 38.01
CA GLY A 363 -0.88 -15.69 37.40
C GLY A 363 -0.03 -14.40 37.35
N PRO A 364 1.18 -14.36 37.95
CA PRO A 364 2.16 -13.31 37.74
C PRO A 364 2.93 -13.48 36.43
N HIS A 365 3.66 -12.45 36.00
CA HIS A 365 4.57 -12.57 34.85
C HIS A 365 5.67 -13.62 35.08
N THR A 366 6.04 -14.32 34.02
CA THR A 366 7.07 -15.38 33.98
C THR A 366 8.48 -14.93 34.39
N HIS A 367 8.80 -13.64 34.14
CA HIS A 367 10.06 -12.98 34.49
C HIS A 367 10.07 -12.34 35.89
N SER A 368 9.06 -12.61 36.72
CA SER A 368 8.94 -12.09 38.07
C SER A 368 9.68 -12.94 39.10
N ASP A 369 10.30 -12.31 40.10
CA ASP A 369 10.91 -12.95 41.29
C ASP A 369 9.93 -13.86 42.08
N TYR A 370 8.64 -13.91 41.72
CA TYR A 370 7.69 -14.93 42.17
C TYR A 370 8.15 -16.36 41.81
N TYR A 371 8.86 -16.51 40.69
CA TYR A 371 9.46 -17.76 40.24
C TYR A 371 10.98 -17.73 40.48
N ASP A 372 11.51 -18.66 41.29
CA ASP A 372 12.96 -18.80 41.56
C ASP A 372 13.46 -20.20 41.13
N PRO A 373 14.22 -20.32 40.01
CA PRO A 373 14.55 -19.27 39.05
C PRO A 373 13.33 -18.80 38.25
N HIS A 374 13.45 -17.64 37.58
CA HIS A 374 12.45 -17.16 36.63
C HIS A 374 12.16 -18.21 35.55
N ILE A 375 10.96 -18.13 34.94
CA ILE A 375 10.57 -19.02 33.84
C ILE A 375 11.24 -18.55 32.53
N ASP A 376 11.23 -17.24 32.27
CA ASP A 376 12.07 -16.57 31.28
C ASP A 376 12.64 -15.27 31.87
N ASP A 377 13.64 -14.67 31.22
CA ASP A 377 14.23 -13.39 31.63
C ASP A 377 13.98 -12.26 30.61
N CYS A 378 12.94 -12.39 29.77
CA CYS A 378 12.67 -11.43 28.70
C CYS A 378 12.30 -10.04 29.22
N GLY A 379 11.45 -9.95 30.24
CA GLY A 379 11.15 -8.70 30.92
C GLY A 379 12.34 -8.09 31.67
N ASN A 380 13.38 -8.89 31.95
CA ASN A 380 14.65 -8.47 32.55
C ASN A 380 15.75 -8.18 31.49
N GLY A 381 15.41 -8.27 30.20
CA GLY A 381 16.26 -7.87 29.08
C GLY A 381 17.08 -9.00 28.43
N VAL A 382 16.81 -10.27 28.73
CA VAL A 382 17.45 -11.43 28.07
C VAL A 382 16.50 -12.01 27.02
N PRO A 383 16.83 -11.97 25.71
CA PRO A 383 16.04 -12.68 24.70
C PRO A 383 16.00 -14.17 24.99
N SER A 384 14.80 -14.74 24.99
CA SER A 384 14.46 -16.12 25.33
C SER A 384 13.10 -16.42 24.68
N ARG A 385 12.67 -17.68 24.67
CA ARG A 385 11.33 -18.08 24.28
C ARG A 385 10.43 -18.10 25.53
N GLY A 386 9.24 -17.57 25.41
CA GLY A 386 8.32 -17.35 26.52
C GLY A 386 7.01 -18.09 26.31
N THR A 387 6.17 -18.03 27.34
CA THR A 387 4.80 -18.56 27.35
C THR A 387 3.78 -17.44 27.52
N ILE A 388 2.48 -17.74 27.51
CA ILE A 388 1.46 -16.78 27.94
C ILE A 388 1.81 -16.31 29.37
N LEU A 389 1.73 -14.99 29.64
CA LEU A 389 2.35 -14.25 30.75
C LEU A 389 3.83 -13.81 30.59
N SER A 390 4.42 -13.96 29.39
CA SER A 390 5.78 -13.52 29.08
C SER A 390 5.88 -12.20 28.30
N TYR A 391 7.02 -11.52 28.46
CA TYR A 391 7.41 -10.33 27.70
C TYR A 391 8.42 -10.63 26.59
N CYS A 392 8.64 -11.89 26.19
CA CYS A 392 9.53 -12.24 25.07
C CYS A 392 9.11 -11.65 23.71
N HIS A 393 7.85 -11.22 23.59
CA HIS A 393 7.34 -10.44 22.46
C HIS A 393 8.01 -9.05 22.29
N SER A 394 8.70 -8.55 23.32
CA SER A 394 9.46 -7.29 23.25
C SER A 394 10.87 -7.43 22.65
N HIS A 395 11.28 -8.65 22.29
CA HIS A 395 12.59 -8.96 21.69
C HIS A 395 12.49 -9.29 20.19
N PRO A 396 13.61 -9.28 19.45
CA PRO A 396 13.63 -9.63 18.02
C PRO A 396 13.06 -11.02 17.74
N GLY A 397 12.21 -11.14 16.71
CA GLY A 397 11.31 -12.27 16.50
C GLY A 397 9.90 -12.04 17.07
N TYR A 398 9.75 -11.07 17.99
CA TYR A 398 8.50 -10.69 18.63
C TYR A 398 7.72 -11.88 19.16
N GLN A 399 6.48 -12.03 18.68
CA GLN A 399 5.52 -12.96 19.20
C GLN A 399 5.84 -14.38 18.79
N SER A 400 6.61 -14.60 17.71
CA SER A 400 7.30 -15.87 17.44
C SER A 400 8.09 -16.39 18.66
N ASN A 401 8.50 -15.50 19.58
CA ASN A 401 9.13 -15.86 20.84
C ASN A 401 8.11 -16.22 21.96
N ILE A 402 6.81 -16.40 21.69
CA ILE A 402 5.76 -16.68 22.68
C ILE A 402 4.96 -17.92 22.27
N ASP A 403 5.09 -19.00 23.02
CA ASP A 403 4.22 -20.16 22.85
C ASP A 403 2.80 -19.84 23.35
N LEU A 404 1.77 -20.26 22.60
CA LEU A 404 0.37 -20.27 23.03
C LEU A 404 0.10 -21.37 24.07
N ARG A 405 0.81 -21.33 25.18
CA ARG A 405 0.58 -22.17 26.35
C ARG A 405 0.99 -21.41 27.60
N PHE A 406 0.35 -21.67 28.72
CA PHE A 406 0.88 -21.30 30.02
C PHE A 406 1.96 -22.30 30.41
N HIS A 407 3.14 -21.83 30.85
CA HIS A 407 4.13 -22.71 31.47
C HIS A 407 3.54 -23.33 32.76
N ARG A 408 3.79 -24.62 33.02
CA ARG A 408 3.32 -25.40 34.19
C ARG A 408 3.16 -24.62 35.49
N ARG A 409 4.21 -23.92 35.95
CA ARG A 409 4.19 -23.13 37.20
C ARG A 409 3.15 -21.98 37.21
N ILE A 410 2.77 -21.48 36.04
CA ILE A 410 1.67 -20.52 35.86
C ILE A 410 0.33 -21.26 36.01
N GLN A 411 0.18 -22.41 35.34
CA GLN A 411 -1.02 -23.25 35.42
C GLN A 411 -1.35 -23.63 36.87
N GLU A 412 -0.36 -24.14 37.61
CA GLU A 412 -0.46 -24.46 39.05
C GLU A 412 -0.92 -23.26 39.88
N THR A 413 -0.54 -22.04 39.49
CA THR A 413 -0.96 -20.79 40.15
C THR A 413 -2.41 -20.44 39.80
N ILE A 414 -2.79 -20.55 38.52
CA ILE A 414 -4.13 -20.26 38.01
C ILE A 414 -5.17 -21.21 38.61
N THR A 415 -4.94 -22.52 38.50
CA THR A 415 -5.86 -23.55 39.02
C THR A 415 -6.03 -23.43 40.54
N ALA A 416 -4.99 -23.02 41.27
CA ALA A 416 -5.05 -22.80 42.71
C ALA A 416 -5.86 -21.55 43.13
N ASP A 417 -5.73 -20.42 42.42
CA ASP A 417 -6.49 -19.19 42.72
C ASP A 417 -7.97 -19.36 42.36
N VAL A 418 -8.26 -19.87 41.14
CA VAL A 418 -9.62 -20.08 40.64
C VAL A 418 -10.34 -21.17 41.45
N GLY A 419 -9.71 -22.33 41.68
CA GLY A 419 -10.25 -23.37 42.55
C GLY A 419 -10.43 -22.91 44.02
N GLY A 420 -9.58 -21.99 44.48
CA GLY A 420 -9.67 -21.36 45.80
C GLY A 420 -10.81 -20.33 45.95
N GLY A 421 -11.28 -19.74 44.84
CA GLY A 421 -12.31 -18.70 44.82
C GLY A 421 -13.70 -19.17 45.26
N GLY A 422 -14.05 -20.44 45.03
CA GLY A 422 -15.29 -21.06 45.50
C GLY A 422 -16.59 -20.48 44.91
N CYS A 423 -16.48 -19.81 43.75
CA CYS A 423 -17.57 -19.15 43.03
C CYS A 423 -17.73 -19.66 41.58
N HIS A 424 -16.81 -20.50 41.12
CA HIS A 424 -16.84 -21.18 39.82
C HIS A 424 -17.40 -22.58 40.07
N PRO A 425 -18.58 -22.94 39.52
CA PRO A 425 -19.02 -24.33 39.53
C PRO A 425 -18.14 -25.14 38.58
N ARG A 426 -18.07 -26.46 38.76
CA ARG A 426 -17.63 -27.35 37.69
C ARG A 426 -18.75 -27.50 36.66
N ASP A 427 -18.38 -27.60 35.39
CA ASP A 427 -19.27 -27.86 34.24
C ASP A 427 -18.58 -28.93 33.40
N CYS A 428 -18.80 -30.19 33.75
CA CYS A 428 -18.07 -31.29 33.12
C CYS A 428 -18.61 -31.63 31.73
N ASN A 429 -19.92 -31.45 31.51
CA ASN A 429 -20.61 -31.81 30.26
C ASN A 429 -20.58 -30.69 29.18
N GLY A 430 -20.15 -29.47 29.53
CA GLY A 430 -19.96 -28.36 28.58
C GLY A 430 -21.21 -27.61 28.18
N ASN A 431 -22.30 -27.73 28.94
CA ASN A 431 -23.55 -27.04 28.64
C ASN A 431 -23.63 -25.61 29.24
N ASN A 432 -22.58 -25.12 29.89
CA ASN A 432 -22.49 -23.83 30.60
C ASN A 432 -23.41 -23.71 31.83
N ILE A 433 -23.83 -24.83 32.40
CA ILE A 433 -24.54 -24.99 33.68
C ILE A 433 -23.62 -25.77 34.63
N GLY A 434 -23.69 -25.47 35.93
CA GLY A 434 -22.87 -26.20 36.90
C GLY A 434 -23.41 -27.59 37.20
N ASP A 435 -22.52 -28.57 37.40
CA ASP A 435 -22.83 -29.96 37.77
C ASP A 435 -23.85 -30.07 38.92
N ASP A 436 -23.62 -29.28 39.99
CA ASP A 436 -24.49 -29.13 41.17
C ASP A 436 -25.92 -28.69 40.81
N GLU A 437 -26.07 -27.89 39.75
CA GLU A 437 -27.36 -27.43 39.21
C GLU A 437 -27.97 -28.46 38.25
N ASP A 438 -27.18 -29.12 37.41
CA ASP A 438 -27.65 -30.17 36.50
C ASP A 438 -28.22 -31.38 37.26
N ILE A 439 -27.51 -31.85 38.28
CA ILE A 439 -27.98 -32.94 39.19
C ILE A 439 -29.25 -32.49 39.95
N LEU A 440 -29.34 -31.21 40.32
CA LEU A 440 -30.51 -30.64 41.02
C LEU A 440 -31.74 -30.50 40.10
N LEU A 441 -31.53 -30.18 38.82
CA LEU A 441 -32.56 -30.08 37.79
C LEU A 441 -32.97 -31.47 37.26
N GLY A 442 -32.08 -32.47 37.38
CA GLY A 442 -32.25 -33.80 36.82
C GLY A 442 -32.06 -33.84 35.30
N THR A 443 -31.18 -32.97 34.80
CA THR A 443 -30.65 -32.97 33.43
C THR A 443 -29.53 -33.99 33.28
N SER A 444 -28.71 -34.16 34.33
CA SER A 444 -27.71 -35.22 34.49
C SER A 444 -28.14 -36.27 35.51
N ASP A 445 -27.63 -37.49 35.38
CA ASP A 445 -27.78 -38.55 36.39
C ASP A 445 -26.54 -38.53 37.32
N ASP A 446 -26.75 -38.67 38.63
CA ASP A 446 -25.71 -38.97 39.63
C ASP A 446 -26.18 -40.21 40.38
N THR A 447 -25.75 -41.39 39.93
CA THR A 447 -26.20 -42.68 40.46
C THR A 447 -25.34 -43.19 41.61
N ASN A 448 -24.11 -42.65 41.74
CA ASN A 448 -23.14 -43.05 42.74
C ASN A 448 -23.23 -42.18 44.03
N PHE A 449 -23.79 -40.97 43.92
CA PHE A 449 -23.97 -39.93 44.94
C PHE A 449 -22.69 -39.25 45.45
N ASN A 450 -21.68 -39.06 44.58
CA ASN A 450 -20.49 -38.26 44.88
C ASN A 450 -20.66 -36.77 44.52
N GLY A 451 -21.63 -36.42 43.69
CA GLY A 451 -21.88 -35.06 43.22
C GLY A 451 -21.19 -34.70 41.90
N ILE A 452 -20.71 -35.71 41.16
CA ILE A 452 -20.23 -35.58 39.78
C ILE A 452 -21.27 -36.25 38.87
N PRO A 453 -21.63 -35.66 37.71
CA PRO A 453 -22.49 -36.30 36.72
C PRO A 453 -21.91 -37.62 36.20
N ASP A 454 -22.72 -38.68 36.15
CA ASP A 454 -22.34 -40.01 35.64
C ASP A 454 -21.74 -39.92 34.22
N GLU A 455 -22.21 -39.01 33.36
CA GLU A 455 -21.67 -38.80 32.00
C GLU A 455 -20.23 -38.25 31.96
N CYS A 456 -19.73 -37.74 33.09
CA CYS A 456 -18.39 -37.18 33.23
C CYS A 456 -17.43 -38.13 33.98
N GLU A 457 -17.91 -39.33 34.27
CA GLU A 457 -17.16 -40.43 34.86
C GLU A 457 -17.19 -41.66 33.93
N ASP A 458 -17.32 -41.51 32.61
CA ASP A 458 -17.29 -42.62 31.63
C ASP A 458 -16.38 -42.23 30.46
N CYS A 459 -15.11 -41.92 30.76
CA CYS A 459 -14.17 -41.30 29.81
C CYS A 459 -13.94 -42.15 28.54
N ASN A 460 -13.99 -43.48 28.66
CA ASN A 460 -13.87 -44.41 27.53
C ASN A 460 -15.23 -44.72 26.84
N GLY A 461 -16.33 -44.12 27.30
CA GLY A 461 -17.68 -44.22 26.73
C GLY A 461 -18.28 -45.63 26.73
N ASN A 462 -17.89 -46.49 27.67
CA ASN A 462 -18.31 -47.89 27.70
C ASN A 462 -19.60 -48.14 28.53
N ALA A 463 -20.11 -47.11 29.19
CA ALA A 463 -21.26 -47.09 30.10
C ALA A 463 -21.02 -47.87 31.41
N ILE A 464 -19.79 -47.85 31.92
CA ILE A 464 -19.40 -48.25 33.27
C ILE A 464 -18.56 -47.11 33.83
N LEU A 465 -18.96 -46.55 34.97
CA LEU A 465 -18.27 -45.38 35.50
C LEU A 465 -16.82 -45.71 35.88
N ASP A 466 -15.89 -44.80 35.61
CA ASP A 466 -14.45 -44.89 35.88
C ASP A 466 -14.19 -45.25 37.36
N PRO A 467 -14.86 -44.65 38.38
CA PRO A 467 -14.74 -45.11 39.78
C PRO A 467 -15.12 -46.58 40.01
N VAL A 468 -15.98 -47.17 39.17
CA VAL A 468 -16.37 -48.59 39.22
C VAL A 468 -15.32 -49.47 38.52
N GLU A 469 -14.70 -48.98 37.45
CA GLU A 469 -13.60 -49.64 36.73
C GLU A 469 -12.32 -49.67 37.57
N ILE A 470 -11.94 -48.52 38.15
CA ILE A 470 -10.84 -48.33 39.10
C ILE A 470 -11.05 -49.24 40.33
N ALA A 471 -12.25 -49.25 40.92
CA ALA A 471 -12.59 -50.19 42.00
C ALA A 471 -12.60 -51.67 41.55
N GLY A 472 -12.75 -51.93 40.26
CA GLY A 472 -12.57 -53.22 39.59
C GLY A 472 -11.10 -53.63 39.40
N GLY A 473 -10.18 -52.67 39.51
CA GLY A 473 -8.74 -52.82 39.31
C GLY A 473 -8.23 -52.38 37.94
N ALA A 474 -8.96 -51.49 37.25
CA ALA A 474 -8.40 -50.71 36.16
C ALA A 474 -7.29 -49.75 36.69
N PRO A 475 -6.33 -49.33 35.84
CA PRO A 475 -5.32 -48.36 36.22
C PRO A 475 -5.89 -46.95 36.44
N ASP A 476 -5.36 -46.30 37.48
CA ASP A 476 -5.58 -44.93 37.97
C ASP A 476 -4.38 -44.70 38.89
N VAL A 477 -3.28 -44.21 38.31
CA VAL A 477 -1.95 -44.16 38.93
C VAL A 477 -1.74 -42.87 39.72
N ASP A 478 -2.40 -41.78 39.34
CA ASP A 478 -2.34 -40.51 40.04
C ASP A 478 -3.40 -40.35 41.14
N GLY A 479 -4.53 -41.06 41.03
CA GLY A 479 -5.65 -40.99 41.95
C GLY A 479 -6.66 -39.89 41.62
N ASN A 480 -6.70 -39.37 40.39
CA ASN A 480 -7.59 -38.28 39.97
C ASN A 480 -9.05 -38.73 39.70
N GLY A 481 -9.28 -40.05 39.52
CA GLY A 481 -10.59 -40.65 39.31
C GLY A 481 -10.96 -40.92 37.84
N ILE A 482 -10.11 -40.49 36.91
CA ILE A 482 -10.11 -40.83 35.48
C ILE A 482 -9.28 -42.11 35.30
N LEU A 483 -9.46 -42.82 34.19
CA LEU A 483 -8.63 -43.99 33.86
C LEU A 483 -7.35 -43.57 33.14
N ASP A 484 -6.21 -44.19 33.47
CA ASP A 484 -4.93 -43.95 32.76
C ASP A 484 -5.05 -44.15 31.22
N GLU A 485 -6.03 -44.94 30.73
CA GLU A 485 -6.27 -45.16 29.29
C GLU A 485 -7.04 -44.04 28.58
N CYS A 486 -7.54 -43.06 29.33
CA CYS A 486 -8.24 -41.87 28.85
C CYS A 486 -7.38 -40.61 28.90
N GLU A 487 -6.17 -40.70 29.45
CA GLU A 487 -5.24 -39.58 29.62
C GLU A 487 -4.14 -39.63 28.56
N PRO A 488 -3.50 -38.48 28.21
CA PRO A 488 -2.34 -38.47 27.32
C PRO A 488 -1.18 -39.32 27.85
N ASP A 489 -0.64 -40.17 26.98
CA ASP A 489 0.52 -41.06 27.22
C ASP A 489 1.37 -41.09 25.94
N CYS A 490 2.15 -40.02 25.72
CA CYS A 490 2.90 -39.81 24.49
C CYS A 490 3.96 -40.90 24.27
N ASN A 491 4.61 -41.37 25.34
CA ASN A 491 5.65 -42.41 25.29
C ASN A 491 5.06 -43.85 25.25
N ASN A 492 3.73 -43.99 25.36
CA ASN A 492 2.97 -45.25 25.37
C ASN A 492 3.41 -46.22 26.49
N ASN A 493 3.83 -45.68 27.64
CA ASN A 493 4.32 -46.48 28.77
C ASN A 493 3.21 -46.95 29.73
N ASN A 494 1.98 -46.49 29.54
CA ASN A 494 0.77 -46.69 30.36
C ASN A 494 0.88 -45.98 31.73
N ILE A 495 1.43 -44.76 31.72
CA ILE A 495 1.39 -43.80 32.83
C ILE A 495 1.08 -42.43 32.19
N PRO A 496 0.13 -41.64 32.71
CA PRO A 496 -0.20 -40.33 32.15
C PRO A 496 0.97 -39.34 32.16
N ASP A 497 1.14 -38.61 31.06
CA ASP A 497 2.18 -37.60 30.85
C ASP A 497 2.22 -36.56 31.99
N LEU A 498 1.05 -36.03 32.35
CA LEU A 498 0.88 -35.06 33.44
C LEU A 498 1.29 -35.64 34.81
N TYR A 499 1.04 -36.93 35.06
CA TYR A 499 1.50 -37.58 36.29
C TYR A 499 3.02 -37.74 36.30
N GLU A 500 3.61 -38.19 35.18
CA GLU A 500 5.04 -38.47 35.10
C GLU A 500 5.89 -37.23 35.38
N THR A 501 5.50 -36.12 34.75
CA THR A 501 6.13 -34.82 34.95
C THR A 501 5.83 -34.28 36.36
N TRP A 502 4.61 -34.45 36.88
CA TRP A 502 4.23 -34.02 38.23
C TRP A 502 4.99 -34.72 39.37
N VAL A 503 5.12 -36.06 39.33
CA VAL A 503 5.94 -36.79 40.33
C VAL A 503 7.44 -36.66 40.09
N GLY A 504 7.85 -36.13 38.93
CA GLY A 504 9.23 -36.10 38.47
C GLY A 504 9.81 -37.50 38.22
N SER A 505 9.01 -38.42 37.66
CA SER A 505 9.51 -39.68 37.09
C SER A 505 10.06 -39.48 35.69
N ALA A 506 9.45 -38.57 34.92
CA ALA A 506 10.00 -37.97 33.72
C ALA A 506 10.51 -36.53 34.01
N PRO A 507 11.49 -36.03 33.26
CA PRO A 507 11.80 -34.61 33.18
C PRO A 507 10.81 -33.89 32.25
N ASP A 508 10.72 -32.57 32.44
CA ASP A 508 9.78 -31.60 31.85
C ASP A 508 10.53 -30.25 31.89
N GLU A 509 11.53 -30.09 31.01
CA GLU A 509 12.45 -28.93 31.01
C GLU A 509 11.80 -27.65 30.45
N ASP A 510 10.84 -27.76 29.52
CA ASP A 510 10.12 -26.61 28.96
C ASP A 510 8.86 -26.23 29.76
N GLY A 511 8.40 -27.11 30.67
CA GLY A 511 7.27 -26.87 31.55
C GLY A 511 5.91 -27.00 30.84
N ASN A 512 5.75 -27.98 29.96
CA ASN A 512 4.55 -28.18 29.14
C ASN A 512 3.63 -29.33 29.61
N ASN A 513 4.01 -30.06 30.67
CA ASN A 513 3.39 -31.29 31.23
C ASN A 513 3.55 -32.58 30.39
N ILE A 514 4.29 -32.53 29.29
CA ILE A 514 4.70 -33.66 28.45
C ILE A 514 6.12 -34.07 28.87
N PRO A 515 6.42 -35.37 28.99
CA PRO A 515 7.78 -35.86 29.18
C PRO A 515 8.76 -35.42 28.07
N ASP A 516 9.95 -34.93 28.44
CA ASP A 516 11.01 -34.55 27.49
C ASP A 516 11.29 -35.62 26.41
N GLU A 517 11.11 -36.91 26.70
CA GLU A 517 11.36 -37.99 25.73
C GLU A 517 10.34 -38.07 24.58
N CYS A 518 9.27 -37.28 24.66
CA CYS A 518 8.30 -37.06 23.60
C CYS A 518 8.52 -35.72 22.87
N ASP A 519 9.36 -34.84 23.40
CA ASP A 519 9.70 -33.57 22.78
C ASP A 519 10.79 -33.73 21.69
N PRO A 520 10.90 -32.75 20.78
CA PRO A 520 11.91 -32.77 19.71
C PRO A 520 13.36 -32.68 20.20
N ASP A 521 14.19 -33.62 19.72
CA ASP A 521 15.67 -33.59 19.70
C ASP A 521 16.09 -33.96 18.26
N CYS A 522 15.93 -33.01 17.33
CA CYS A 522 16.07 -33.26 15.91
C CYS A 522 17.51 -33.63 15.52
N ASN A 523 18.51 -33.02 16.17
CA ASN A 523 19.93 -33.32 15.95
C ASN A 523 20.42 -34.58 16.72
N ASN A 524 19.57 -35.18 17.55
CA ASN A 524 19.81 -36.38 18.36
C ASN A 524 21.02 -36.24 19.31
N ASN A 525 21.25 -35.06 19.87
CA ASN A 525 22.39 -34.81 20.77
C ASN A 525 22.12 -35.15 22.24
N GLY A 526 20.86 -35.36 22.62
CA GLY A 526 20.42 -35.64 23.98
C GLY A 526 20.13 -34.38 24.80
N THR A 527 19.86 -33.26 24.13
CA THR A 527 19.34 -32.00 24.65
C THR A 527 18.13 -31.65 23.77
N LEU A 528 17.03 -31.18 24.36
CA LEU A 528 15.86 -30.81 23.56
C LEU A 528 16.15 -29.58 22.70
N ASP A 529 15.53 -29.54 21.51
CA ASP A 529 15.61 -28.39 20.59
C ASP A 529 15.15 -27.11 21.31
N TYR A 530 14.11 -27.20 22.14
CA TYR A 530 13.64 -26.11 23.00
C TYR A 530 14.71 -25.63 23.98
N THR A 531 15.38 -26.54 24.68
CA THR A 531 16.47 -26.21 25.61
C THR A 531 17.65 -25.57 24.88
N GLU A 532 17.96 -25.99 23.65
CA GLU A 532 19.01 -25.36 22.84
C GLU A 532 18.63 -23.94 22.39
N MET A 533 17.42 -23.74 21.85
CA MET A 533 16.88 -22.42 21.50
C MET A 533 16.87 -21.47 22.71
N GLN A 534 16.43 -21.94 23.88
CA GLN A 534 16.41 -21.14 25.11
C GLN A 534 17.80 -20.68 25.55
N ASN A 535 18.82 -21.53 25.38
CA ASN A 535 20.20 -21.18 25.68
C ASN A 535 20.82 -20.25 24.61
N ASN A 536 20.37 -20.32 23.36
CA ASN A 536 20.83 -19.48 22.27
C ASN A 536 19.78 -19.33 21.17
N MET A 537 18.95 -18.28 21.26
CA MET A 537 17.94 -17.94 20.24
C MET A 537 18.53 -17.70 18.84
N ALA A 538 19.85 -17.62 18.65
CA ALA A 538 20.46 -17.55 17.32
C ALA A 538 20.60 -18.92 16.62
N LEU A 539 20.05 -20.00 17.19
CA LEU A 539 19.93 -21.33 16.56
C LEU A 539 18.59 -21.58 15.87
N ASP A 540 17.62 -20.68 16.09
CA ASP A 540 16.29 -20.65 15.45
C ASP A 540 16.08 -19.22 14.95
N LEU A 541 16.69 -18.89 13.82
CA LEU A 541 16.74 -17.54 13.26
C LEU A 541 15.39 -17.12 12.69
N ASP A 542 14.66 -18.04 12.05
CA ASP A 542 13.34 -17.77 11.49
C ASP A 542 12.19 -17.86 12.49
N ARG A 543 12.51 -18.28 13.72
CA ARG A 543 11.65 -18.31 14.91
C ARG A 543 10.51 -19.30 14.77
N ASP A 544 10.77 -20.48 14.23
CA ASP A 544 9.76 -21.48 13.88
C ASP A 544 9.67 -22.70 14.78
N ARG A 545 10.46 -22.71 15.87
CA ARG A 545 10.54 -23.80 16.84
C ARG A 545 11.27 -25.04 16.35
N VAL A 546 11.87 -25.00 15.15
CA VAL A 546 12.85 -25.97 14.65
C VAL A 546 14.22 -25.31 14.68
N LEU A 547 15.28 -26.07 14.96
CA LEU A 547 16.65 -25.55 14.83
C LEU A 547 16.99 -25.34 13.36
N ASP A 548 17.64 -24.23 13.01
CA ASP A 548 18.17 -23.92 11.67
C ASP A 548 18.97 -25.11 11.09
N GLU A 549 19.73 -25.83 11.94
CA GLU A 549 20.55 -26.97 11.50
C GLU A 549 19.77 -28.27 11.22
N CYS A 550 18.49 -28.31 11.59
CA CYS A 550 17.56 -29.39 11.30
C CYS A 550 16.63 -29.08 10.12
N GLN A 551 16.50 -27.79 9.77
CA GLN A 551 16.01 -27.32 8.47
C GLN A 551 17.12 -27.56 7.40
N ASP A 552 17.52 -28.82 7.18
CA ASP A 552 18.49 -29.27 6.15
C ASP A 552 17.90 -30.48 5.42
N CYS A 553 16.82 -30.24 4.66
CA CYS A 553 16.07 -31.33 4.02
C CYS A 553 16.83 -31.99 2.87
N ASN A 554 17.84 -31.32 2.30
CA ASN A 554 18.73 -31.88 1.27
C ASN A 554 19.97 -32.61 1.84
N GLY A 555 20.28 -32.41 3.13
CA GLY A 555 21.29 -33.15 3.89
C GLY A 555 22.74 -32.70 3.63
N ASN A 556 22.97 -31.43 3.28
CA ASN A 556 24.30 -30.90 2.97
C ASN A 556 25.01 -30.20 4.16
N SER A 557 24.30 -30.03 5.29
CA SER A 557 24.70 -29.30 6.49
C SER A 557 24.81 -27.79 6.31
N GLN A 558 23.95 -27.20 5.47
CA GLN A 558 23.52 -25.81 5.50
C GLN A 558 22.01 -25.78 5.78
N PRO A 559 21.51 -24.77 6.53
CA PRO A 559 20.08 -24.51 6.61
C PRO A 559 19.49 -24.22 5.22
N ASP A 560 18.28 -24.69 4.95
CA ASP A 560 17.61 -24.58 3.66
C ASP A 560 17.45 -23.10 3.23
N TRP A 561 17.28 -22.18 4.17
CA TRP A 561 17.23 -20.73 3.90
C TRP A 561 18.55 -20.15 3.36
N ILE A 562 19.70 -20.80 3.63
CA ILE A 562 20.99 -20.45 3.03
C ILE A 562 21.10 -21.05 1.62
N ASP A 563 20.60 -22.26 1.40
CA ASP A 563 20.58 -22.91 0.09
C ASP A 563 19.59 -22.25 -0.88
N MET A 564 18.51 -21.63 -0.38
CA MET A 564 17.65 -20.71 -1.15
C MET A 564 18.31 -19.33 -1.40
N ASP A 565 19.65 -19.24 -1.39
CA ASP A 565 20.43 -18.01 -1.60
C ASP A 565 19.97 -16.80 -0.76
N ARG A 566 19.40 -17.06 0.44
CA ARG A 566 18.86 -16.04 1.37
C ARG A 566 17.65 -15.27 0.81
N GLN A 567 16.93 -15.87 -0.13
CA GLN A 567 15.73 -15.33 -0.75
C GLN A 567 14.82 -14.58 0.22
N HIS A 568 14.39 -13.39 -0.18
CA HIS A 568 13.50 -12.53 0.60
C HIS A 568 14.02 -12.09 1.99
N ASN A 569 15.32 -12.26 2.31
CA ASN A 569 15.94 -11.53 3.42
C ASN A 569 16.00 -10.03 3.10
N LEU A 570 15.88 -9.20 4.12
CA LEU A 570 15.91 -7.74 3.99
C LEU A 570 17.30 -7.20 4.29
N MET A 571 17.84 -6.39 3.37
CA MET A 571 19.08 -5.65 3.55
C MET A 571 18.76 -4.19 3.86
N VAL A 572 19.33 -3.65 4.94
CA VAL A 572 19.09 -2.26 5.38
C VAL A 572 20.40 -1.53 5.61
N CYS A 573 20.54 -0.35 5.02
CA CYS A 573 21.61 0.59 5.34
C CYS A 573 21.37 1.27 6.68
N ASP A 574 22.30 1.16 7.64
CA ASP A 574 22.27 1.89 8.93
C ASP A 574 23.48 2.84 9.00
N ASN A 575 23.22 4.12 8.72
CA ASN A 575 24.22 5.17 8.59
C ASN A 575 25.02 5.38 9.89
N ALA A 576 24.33 5.43 11.03
CA ALA A 576 24.92 5.70 12.33
C ALA A 576 25.61 4.47 12.94
N ALA A 577 25.13 3.26 12.66
CA ALA A 577 25.83 2.02 13.04
C ALA A 577 26.99 1.64 12.10
N VAL A 578 27.13 2.31 10.95
CA VAL A 578 28.24 2.09 10.00
C VAL A 578 28.21 0.66 9.44
N ARG A 579 27.02 0.20 9.02
CA ARG A 579 26.77 -1.14 8.49
C ARG A 579 25.65 -1.19 7.45
N VAL A 580 25.68 -2.19 6.59
CA VAL A 580 24.46 -2.78 6.01
C VAL A 580 24.15 -4.03 6.81
N GLN A 581 22.92 -4.14 7.31
CA GLN A 581 22.42 -5.21 8.16
C GLN A 581 21.46 -6.09 7.36
N GLU A 582 21.68 -7.41 7.39
CA GLU A 582 20.71 -8.40 6.94
C GLU A 582 19.75 -8.72 8.08
N PHE A 583 18.46 -8.80 7.76
CA PHE A 583 17.40 -9.30 8.62
C PHE A 583 16.72 -10.48 7.94
N HIS A 584 16.46 -11.54 8.70
CA HIS A 584 15.81 -12.73 8.19
C HIS A 584 14.39 -12.44 7.68
N GLY A 585 14.05 -12.95 6.50
CA GLY A 585 12.84 -12.61 5.74
C GLY A 585 11.52 -12.82 6.49
N ARG A 586 11.48 -13.81 7.39
CA ARG A 586 10.28 -14.23 8.15
C ARG A 586 10.16 -13.52 9.51
N SER A 587 11.24 -13.49 10.28
CA SER A 587 11.25 -13.13 11.70
C SER A 587 11.72 -11.71 11.99
N GLY A 588 12.34 -11.02 11.00
CA GLY A 588 12.97 -9.73 11.21
C GLY A 588 14.20 -9.78 12.12
N VAL A 589 14.71 -10.96 12.46
CA VAL A 589 15.88 -11.14 13.34
C VAL A 589 17.16 -10.85 12.54
N PRO A 590 18.12 -10.07 13.07
CA PRO A 590 19.38 -9.79 12.39
C PRO A 590 20.30 -11.02 12.37
N SER A 591 20.74 -11.40 11.19
CA SER A 591 21.57 -12.59 10.94
C SER A 591 23.05 -12.23 10.76
N ALA A 592 23.35 -11.29 9.86
CA ALA A 592 24.71 -10.91 9.48
C ALA A 592 24.80 -9.44 9.04
N PHE A 593 26.01 -8.88 8.98
CA PHE A 593 26.22 -7.50 8.56
C PHE A 593 27.58 -7.28 7.91
N VAL A 594 27.67 -6.26 7.06
CA VAL A 594 28.93 -5.74 6.50
C VAL A 594 29.16 -4.30 6.95
N SER A 595 30.35 -4.00 7.48
CA SER A 595 30.69 -2.64 7.89
C SER A 595 31.08 -1.75 6.70
N ILE A 596 30.14 -0.93 6.23
CA ILE A 596 30.35 0.12 5.22
C ILE A 596 30.17 1.50 5.88
N ARG A 597 30.97 2.49 5.48
CA ARG A 597 30.85 3.85 6.02
C ARG A 597 29.85 4.68 5.23
N ASN A 598 28.84 5.17 5.95
CA ASN A 598 27.73 5.95 5.40
C ASN A 598 27.09 5.25 4.18
N PRO A 599 26.56 4.03 4.36
CA PRO A 599 25.76 3.38 3.33
C PRO A 599 24.45 4.16 3.22
N TYR A 600 24.19 4.74 2.06
CA TYR A 600 22.97 5.53 1.81
C TYR A 600 21.88 4.70 1.14
N ASP A 601 22.29 3.74 0.31
CA ASP A 601 21.37 2.90 -0.43
C ASP A 601 21.98 1.53 -0.73
N VAL A 602 21.12 0.53 -0.93
CA VAL A 602 21.47 -0.87 -1.20
C VAL A 602 20.48 -1.49 -2.19
N ILE A 603 21.01 -2.19 -3.19
CA ILE A 603 20.23 -2.99 -4.15
C ILE A 603 20.86 -4.37 -4.34
N ALA A 604 20.07 -5.38 -4.69
CA ALA A 604 20.54 -6.68 -5.14
C ALA A 604 20.77 -6.70 -6.66
N ASN A 605 21.47 -7.71 -7.17
CA ASN A 605 21.29 -8.16 -8.56
C ASN A 605 20.12 -9.16 -8.67
N ASP A 606 19.59 -9.31 -9.87
CA ASP A 606 18.46 -10.20 -10.20
C ASP A 606 18.68 -11.65 -9.73
N ALA A 607 19.93 -12.12 -9.78
CA ALA A 607 20.31 -13.48 -9.33
C ALA A 607 20.51 -13.61 -7.80
N GLY A 608 20.24 -12.59 -6.99
CA GLY A 608 20.34 -12.62 -5.52
C GLY A 608 21.73 -12.82 -4.91
N THR A 609 22.76 -13.10 -5.71
CA THR A 609 24.11 -13.47 -5.24
C THR A 609 24.95 -12.30 -4.71
N HIS A 610 24.63 -11.07 -5.12
CA HIS A 610 25.39 -9.87 -4.78
C HIS A 610 24.49 -8.70 -4.41
N ILE A 611 24.93 -7.91 -3.42
CA ILE A 611 24.36 -6.57 -3.16
C ILE A 611 25.36 -5.47 -3.49
N PHE A 612 24.84 -4.34 -3.95
CA PHE A 612 25.57 -3.12 -4.28
C PHE A 612 25.17 -2.00 -3.32
N ILE A 613 26.15 -1.26 -2.78
CA ILE A 613 25.94 -0.34 -1.66
C ILE A 613 26.54 1.03 -1.98
N ALA A 614 25.73 2.08 -1.88
CA ALA A 614 26.15 3.48 -2.09
C ALA A 614 26.95 3.99 -0.89
N GLY A 615 28.28 4.06 -1.02
CA GLY A 615 29.19 4.60 0.00
C GLY A 615 29.34 6.11 -0.11
N TRP A 616 28.35 6.85 0.39
CA TRP A 616 28.18 8.30 0.20
C TRP A 616 29.45 9.13 0.48
N HIS A 617 30.05 8.94 1.65
CA HIS A 617 31.28 9.62 2.07
C HIS A 617 32.58 9.07 1.46
N LEU A 618 32.51 7.94 0.77
CA LEU A 618 33.65 7.29 0.13
C LEU A 618 33.79 7.64 -1.35
N SER A 619 32.74 8.18 -1.97
CA SER A 619 32.64 8.35 -3.43
C SER A 619 32.75 7.01 -4.18
N GLU A 620 32.22 5.94 -3.58
CA GLU A 620 32.38 4.55 -4.02
C GLU A 620 31.04 3.84 -4.04
N VAL A 621 30.86 2.93 -5.00
CA VAL A 621 29.84 1.87 -4.91
C VAL A 621 30.57 0.61 -4.50
N TRP A 622 30.11 -0.04 -3.44
CA TRP A 622 30.64 -1.32 -2.97
C TRP A 622 29.81 -2.46 -3.53
N SER A 623 30.41 -3.64 -3.66
CA SER A 623 29.70 -4.90 -3.95
C SER A 623 30.10 -5.93 -2.90
N LEU A 624 29.13 -6.72 -2.42
CA LEU A 624 29.27 -7.81 -1.46
C LEU A 624 28.76 -9.11 -2.11
N GLU A 625 29.57 -10.16 -2.12
CA GLU A 625 29.16 -11.53 -2.46
C GLU A 625 28.53 -12.19 -1.22
N LEU A 626 27.25 -12.60 -1.31
CA LEU A 626 26.46 -13.04 -0.14
C LEU A 626 26.80 -14.45 0.36
N SER A 627 27.29 -15.32 -0.52
CA SER A 627 27.73 -16.67 -0.14
C SER A 627 29.04 -16.67 0.66
N THR A 628 29.92 -15.68 0.44
CA THR A 628 31.23 -15.58 1.11
C THR A 628 31.32 -14.45 2.13
N TRP A 629 30.34 -13.54 2.15
CA TRP A 629 30.36 -12.28 2.89
C TRP A 629 31.60 -11.41 2.60
N THR A 630 32.14 -11.49 1.38
CA THR A 630 33.31 -10.69 0.98
C THR A 630 32.90 -9.45 0.20
N SER A 631 33.38 -8.28 0.65
CA SER A 631 33.08 -6.99 0.03
C SER A 631 34.30 -6.34 -0.61
N GLN A 632 34.05 -5.60 -1.70
CA GLN A 632 35.04 -4.86 -2.45
C GLN A 632 34.44 -3.58 -3.06
N ALA A 633 35.28 -2.59 -3.38
CA ALA A 633 34.84 -1.45 -4.17
C ALA A 633 34.55 -1.89 -5.62
N PHE A 634 33.30 -1.74 -6.05
CA PHE A 634 32.83 -2.04 -7.40
C PHE A 634 33.05 -0.84 -8.32
N VAL A 635 32.62 0.35 -7.89
CA VAL A 635 33.02 1.64 -8.47
C VAL A 635 33.97 2.31 -7.47
N SER A 636 35.23 2.53 -7.89
CA SER A 636 36.28 3.08 -7.02
C SER A 636 36.25 4.62 -6.97
N ALA A 637 36.69 5.19 -5.84
CA ALA A 637 36.71 6.63 -5.61
C ALA A 637 37.39 7.43 -6.75
N GLY A 638 36.67 8.40 -7.31
CA GLY A 638 37.16 9.26 -8.39
C GLY A 638 37.25 8.59 -9.76
N THR A 639 36.73 7.37 -9.94
CA THR A 639 36.45 6.81 -11.27
C THR A 639 35.09 7.32 -11.78
N GLY A 640 34.94 7.47 -13.09
CA GLY A 640 33.70 8.01 -13.71
C GLY A 640 33.32 9.45 -13.34
N GLY A 641 34.12 10.13 -12.51
CA GLY A 641 33.73 11.42 -11.94
C GLY A 641 32.77 11.33 -10.75
N LEU A 642 32.54 10.13 -10.19
CA LEU A 642 31.61 9.90 -9.07
C LEU A 642 31.95 10.79 -7.87
N GLY A 643 30.95 11.55 -7.42
CA GLY A 643 31.00 12.44 -6.26
C GLY A 643 30.42 11.79 -5.01
N ARG A 644 29.12 11.96 -4.75
CA ARG A 644 28.43 11.42 -3.57
C ARG A 644 27.29 10.51 -4.02
N PRO A 645 27.50 9.18 -4.06
CA PRO A 645 26.44 8.25 -4.41
C PRO A 645 25.37 8.23 -3.31
N THR A 646 24.12 8.46 -3.69
CA THR A 646 22.97 8.58 -2.76
C THR A 646 21.90 7.51 -3.01
N ALA A 647 21.71 7.08 -4.25
CA ALA A 647 20.84 5.98 -4.65
C ALA A 647 21.41 5.20 -5.84
N LEU A 648 20.97 3.94 -5.97
CA LEU A 648 21.38 2.99 -7.00
C LEU A 648 20.15 2.36 -7.66
N THR A 649 20.23 2.02 -8.95
CA THR A 649 19.31 1.04 -9.56
C THR A 649 19.97 0.35 -10.74
N PHE A 650 19.50 -0.85 -11.09
CA PHE A 650 19.76 -1.45 -12.39
C PHE A 650 18.66 -1.03 -13.36
N GLY A 651 19.04 -0.58 -14.55
CA GLY A 651 18.08 -0.34 -15.63
C GLY A 651 17.80 -1.61 -16.43
N PRO A 652 16.76 -1.59 -17.29
CA PRO A 652 16.40 -2.75 -18.12
C PRO A 652 17.53 -3.19 -19.06
N ASP A 653 18.51 -2.31 -19.35
CA ASP A 653 19.73 -2.62 -20.12
C ASP A 653 20.85 -3.32 -19.32
N GLY A 654 20.57 -3.74 -18.07
CA GLY A 654 21.54 -4.41 -17.20
C GLY A 654 22.72 -3.51 -16.81
N HIS A 655 22.54 -2.19 -16.82
CA HIS A 655 23.54 -1.21 -16.42
C HIS A 655 23.18 -0.59 -15.07
N LEU A 656 24.21 -0.22 -14.30
CA LEU A 656 24.07 0.36 -12.98
C LEU A 656 24.01 1.89 -13.09
N TYR A 657 22.93 2.47 -12.56
CA TYR A 657 22.69 3.90 -12.50
C TYR A 657 22.86 4.39 -11.06
N VAL A 658 23.44 5.58 -10.90
CA VAL A 658 23.83 6.12 -9.60
C VAL A 658 23.47 7.59 -9.51
N ALA A 659 22.65 7.96 -8.53
CA ALA A 659 22.40 9.36 -8.18
C ALA A 659 23.68 9.95 -7.56
N ASP A 660 24.17 11.07 -8.11
CA ASP A 660 25.40 11.73 -7.65
C ASP A 660 25.11 13.15 -7.17
N GLU A 661 24.82 13.27 -5.88
CA GLU A 661 24.46 14.52 -5.19
C GLU A 661 25.45 15.66 -5.48
N THR A 662 26.75 15.39 -5.51
CA THR A 662 27.78 16.45 -5.64
C THR A 662 27.89 17.02 -7.06
N ASN A 663 27.40 16.29 -8.06
CA ASN A 663 27.53 16.65 -9.47
C ASN A 663 26.17 16.94 -10.13
N ASP A 664 25.08 16.96 -9.36
CA ASP A 664 23.70 17.22 -9.83
C ASP A 664 23.27 16.29 -11.00
N ALA A 665 23.75 15.05 -11.00
CA ALA A 665 23.78 14.16 -12.17
C ALA A 665 23.39 12.71 -11.85
N VAL A 666 22.97 11.96 -12.88
CA VAL A 666 22.85 10.49 -12.83
C VAL A 666 23.98 9.87 -13.63
N LYS A 667 24.79 9.04 -12.99
CA LYS A 667 25.95 8.36 -13.59
C LYS A 667 25.56 6.96 -14.09
N LYS A 668 26.15 6.52 -15.21
CA LYS A 668 25.93 5.19 -15.81
C LYS A 668 27.21 4.35 -15.78
N TYR A 669 27.09 3.10 -15.34
CA TYR A 669 28.19 2.13 -15.21
C TYR A 669 27.78 0.78 -15.80
N ASN A 670 28.75 0.02 -16.31
CA ASN A 670 28.51 -1.35 -16.74
C ASN A 670 28.20 -2.24 -15.52
N GLY A 671 27.01 -2.85 -15.51
CA GLY A 671 26.47 -3.57 -14.34
C GLY A 671 27.26 -4.80 -13.88
N SER A 672 28.11 -5.38 -14.75
CA SER A 672 28.95 -6.54 -14.39
C SER A 672 30.38 -6.17 -13.96
N THR A 673 30.85 -4.93 -14.21
CA THR A 673 32.27 -4.58 -14.03
C THR A 673 32.54 -3.26 -13.29
N GLY A 674 31.52 -2.44 -13.05
CA GLY A 674 31.67 -1.12 -12.43
C GLY A 674 32.41 -0.11 -13.31
N ALA A 675 32.67 -0.44 -14.59
CA ALA A 675 33.33 0.45 -15.52
C ALA A 675 32.39 1.61 -15.89
N SER A 676 32.84 2.85 -15.68
CA SER A 676 32.05 4.05 -16.03
C SER A 676 31.81 4.13 -17.53
N MET A 677 30.55 4.40 -17.88
CA MET A 677 30.07 4.62 -19.25
C MET A 677 29.78 6.09 -19.53
N GLY A 678 29.67 6.92 -18.48
CA GLY A 678 29.49 8.36 -18.55
C GLY A 678 28.41 8.83 -17.59
N ASP A 679 27.88 10.01 -17.88
CA ASP A 679 26.66 10.53 -17.27
C ASP A 679 25.48 10.11 -18.18
N LEU A 680 24.40 9.61 -17.61
CA LEU A 680 23.11 9.51 -18.31
C LEU A 680 22.49 10.91 -18.31
N VAL A 681 22.13 11.39 -17.12
CA VAL A 681 21.63 12.76 -16.91
C VAL A 681 22.81 13.64 -16.50
N ALA A 682 23.11 14.64 -17.32
CA ALA A 682 24.19 15.59 -17.06
C ALA A 682 23.82 16.59 -15.95
N GLY A 683 24.86 17.07 -15.24
CA GLY A 683 24.70 18.00 -14.11
C GLY A 683 23.81 19.22 -14.41
N GLY A 684 22.66 19.32 -13.73
CA GLY A 684 21.72 20.42 -13.87
C GLY A 684 20.76 20.35 -15.07
N ALA A 685 20.74 19.25 -15.83
CA ALA A 685 19.69 19.00 -16.82
C ALA A 685 18.32 18.94 -16.13
N GLY A 686 17.26 19.46 -16.75
CA GLY A 686 15.92 19.48 -16.13
C GLY A 686 15.80 20.31 -14.85
N SER A 687 16.78 21.17 -14.52
CA SER A 687 16.94 21.78 -13.19
C SER A 687 17.22 20.78 -12.06
N LEU A 688 17.71 19.56 -12.37
CA LEU A 688 18.13 18.59 -11.37
C LEU A 688 19.18 19.18 -10.41
N THR A 689 18.95 19.06 -9.12
CA THR A 689 19.90 19.44 -8.06
C THR A 689 19.90 18.40 -6.94
N GLU A 690 21.08 18.04 -6.42
CA GLU A 690 21.24 17.13 -5.28
C GLU A 690 20.33 15.88 -5.38
N PRO A 691 20.46 15.03 -6.41
CA PRO A 691 19.59 13.87 -6.61
C PRO A 691 19.68 12.87 -5.44
N MET A 692 18.54 12.46 -4.88
CA MET A 692 18.46 11.66 -3.65
C MET A 692 18.02 10.21 -3.87
N GLY A 693 17.18 9.96 -4.88
CA GLY A 693 16.59 8.68 -5.21
C GLY A 693 16.33 8.59 -6.71
N LEU A 694 16.33 7.37 -7.25
CA LEU A 694 15.99 7.12 -8.65
C LEU A 694 15.35 5.75 -8.81
N VAL A 695 14.44 5.62 -9.78
CA VAL A 695 13.76 4.36 -10.14
C VAL A 695 13.38 4.40 -11.62
N PHE A 696 13.41 3.25 -12.30
CA PHE A 696 12.81 3.14 -13.62
C PHE A 696 11.30 2.92 -13.48
N GLY A 697 10.50 3.64 -14.25
CA GLY A 697 9.07 3.35 -14.40
C GLY A 697 8.82 2.22 -15.38
N PRO A 698 7.58 1.67 -15.42
CA PRO A 698 7.22 0.60 -16.35
C PRO A 698 7.51 1.01 -17.80
N ASN A 699 7.20 2.25 -18.19
CA ASN A 699 7.50 2.84 -19.50
C ASN A 699 9.00 2.94 -19.88
N GLY A 700 9.92 2.44 -19.05
CA GLY A 700 11.36 2.51 -19.28
C GLY A 700 12.01 3.88 -19.04
N ASN A 701 11.25 4.90 -18.62
CA ASN A 701 11.79 6.20 -18.23
C ASN A 701 12.39 6.16 -16.82
N LEU A 702 13.36 7.05 -16.57
CA LEU A 702 14.03 7.19 -15.28
C LEU A 702 13.42 8.37 -14.50
N PHE A 703 12.88 8.07 -13.32
CA PHE A 703 12.35 9.05 -12.39
C PHE A 703 13.39 9.35 -11.32
N VAL A 704 13.66 10.63 -11.05
CA VAL A 704 14.74 11.07 -10.16
C VAL A 704 14.22 12.13 -9.19
N SER A 705 14.35 11.86 -7.88
CA SER A 705 14.00 12.82 -6.83
C SER A 705 15.13 13.83 -6.59
N SER A 706 14.76 15.08 -6.37
CA SER A 706 15.70 16.21 -6.33
C SER A 706 15.52 17.08 -5.08
N GLY A 707 16.65 17.55 -4.53
CA GLY A 707 16.70 18.45 -3.36
C GLY A 707 15.95 19.78 -3.54
N ASN A 708 15.55 20.14 -4.77
CA ASN A 708 14.65 21.29 -5.03
C ASN A 708 13.15 20.97 -4.88
N HIS A 709 12.83 19.84 -4.23
CA HIS A 709 11.50 19.40 -3.83
C HIS A 709 10.61 18.87 -4.98
N ALA A 710 11.22 18.34 -6.03
CA ALA A 710 10.54 17.78 -7.20
C ALA A 710 10.99 16.34 -7.51
N VAL A 711 10.17 15.63 -8.29
CA VAL A 711 10.58 14.43 -9.04
C VAL A 711 10.57 14.78 -10.52
N TYR A 712 11.67 14.50 -11.20
CA TYR A 712 11.86 14.75 -12.63
C TYR A 712 11.89 13.42 -13.41
N GLU A 713 11.29 13.42 -14.60
CA GLU A 713 11.31 12.29 -15.53
C GLU A 713 12.35 12.52 -16.63
N TYR A 714 13.09 11.48 -16.98
CA TYR A 714 14.10 11.45 -18.04
C TYR A 714 13.90 10.22 -18.92
N ASN A 715 14.21 10.35 -20.20
CA ASN A 715 14.28 9.20 -21.09
C ASN A 715 15.36 8.22 -20.60
N GLY A 716 14.99 6.98 -20.26
CA GLY A 716 15.89 6.05 -19.57
C GLY A 716 17.11 5.61 -20.39
N ALA A 717 17.00 5.63 -21.73
CA ALA A 717 18.08 5.26 -22.63
C ALA A 717 19.10 6.40 -22.87
N THR A 718 18.60 7.63 -23.04
CA THR A 718 19.40 8.80 -23.48
C THR A 718 19.74 9.78 -22.36
N GLY A 719 18.95 9.84 -21.29
CA GLY A 719 19.06 10.85 -20.25
C GLY A 719 18.52 12.23 -20.62
N ALA A 720 17.81 12.34 -21.76
CA ALA A 720 17.08 13.56 -22.11
C ALA A 720 16.02 13.86 -21.05
N PHE A 721 15.90 15.14 -20.67
CA PHE A 721 14.86 15.59 -19.75
C PHE A 721 13.50 15.55 -20.44
N ILE A 722 12.49 14.96 -19.79
CA ILE A 722 11.12 14.88 -20.29
C ILE A 722 10.26 15.94 -19.59
N ASP A 723 10.03 15.81 -18.28
CA ASP A 723 9.18 16.74 -17.53
C ASP A 723 9.49 16.78 -16.02
N ALA A 724 9.00 17.81 -15.33
CA ALA A 724 8.92 17.93 -13.89
C ALA A 724 7.71 17.17 -13.32
N PHE A 725 7.68 15.86 -13.60
CA PHE A 725 6.62 14.90 -13.26
C PHE A 725 5.88 15.21 -11.95
N ALA A 726 6.59 15.34 -10.83
CA ALA A 726 6.04 15.93 -9.62
C ALA A 726 6.74 17.25 -9.30
N GLY A 727 6.18 18.37 -9.76
CA GLY A 727 6.76 19.70 -9.59
C GLY A 727 6.91 20.16 -8.12
N PRO A 728 7.76 21.18 -7.84
CA PRO A 728 8.10 21.61 -6.48
C PRO A 728 6.89 21.88 -5.57
N GLY A 729 6.74 21.06 -4.54
CA GLY A 729 5.65 21.17 -3.56
C GLY A 729 4.29 20.62 -4.01
N SER A 730 4.21 19.92 -5.14
CA SER A 730 3.01 19.14 -5.54
C SER A 730 2.58 18.22 -4.40
N GLY A 731 1.30 18.16 -4.05
CA GLY A 731 0.81 17.36 -2.92
C GLY A 731 1.35 17.71 -1.52
N GLY A 732 2.20 18.74 -1.39
CA GLY A 732 2.97 19.02 -0.17
C GLY A 732 4.42 18.47 -0.18
N LEU A 733 4.89 17.96 -1.33
CA LEU A 733 6.20 17.32 -1.48
C LEU A 733 7.36 18.17 -0.95
N ASN A 734 8.18 17.59 -0.08
CA ASN A 734 9.34 18.26 0.50
C ASN A 734 10.49 17.29 0.71
N ASP A 735 11.67 17.65 0.19
CA ASP A 735 12.89 16.82 0.22
C ASP A 735 12.64 15.35 -0.21
N PRO A 736 12.16 15.09 -1.44
CA PRO A 736 11.85 13.74 -1.89
C PRO A 736 13.09 12.84 -1.90
N ARG A 737 12.95 11.60 -1.42
CA ARG A 737 14.03 10.60 -1.38
C ARG A 737 13.69 9.33 -2.14
N GLY A 738 13.35 8.24 -1.45
CA GLY A 738 12.97 6.97 -2.06
C GLY A 738 11.76 7.10 -2.99
N LEU A 739 11.80 6.32 -4.07
CA LEU A 739 10.79 6.25 -5.12
C LEU A 739 10.48 4.77 -5.35
N ALA A 740 9.21 4.41 -5.48
CA ALA A 740 8.80 3.05 -5.83
C ALA A 740 7.50 3.10 -6.64
N PHE A 741 7.46 2.37 -7.76
CA PHE A 741 6.23 2.15 -8.50
C PHE A 741 5.44 1.00 -7.86
N LYS A 742 4.12 1.19 -7.76
CA LYS A 742 3.16 0.17 -7.38
C LYS A 742 2.82 -0.74 -8.58
N PRO A 743 2.27 -1.95 -8.35
CA PRO A 743 1.75 -2.81 -9.41
C PRO A 743 0.61 -2.20 -10.26
N ASP A 744 -0.11 -1.19 -9.74
CA ASP A 744 -1.13 -0.43 -10.51
C ASP A 744 -0.54 0.72 -11.35
N GLY A 745 0.78 0.85 -11.39
CA GLY A 745 1.51 1.87 -12.13
C GLY A 745 1.69 3.20 -11.39
N ASN A 746 1.07 3.42 -10.22
CA ASN A 746 1.24 4.68 -9.48
C ASN A 746 2.63 4.81 -8.84
N LEU A 747 3.13 6.04 -8.73
CA LEU A 747 4.41 6.34 -8.09
C LEU A 747 4.21 6.73 -6.62
N LEU A 748 4.90 6.02 -5.72
CA LEU A 748 5.06 6.42 -4.33
C LEU A 748 6.37 7.18 -4.14
N VAL A 749 6.32 8.23 -3.31
CA VAL A 749 7.47 9.10 -3.00
C VAL A 749 7.61 9.30 -1.49
N SER A 750 8.79 8.98 -0.94
CA SER A 750 9.18 9.33 0.43
C SER A 750 9.44 10.84 0.51
N SER A 751 8.49 11.58 1.07
CA SER A 751 8.58 13.03 1.30
C SER A 751 9.23 13.30 2.65
N TYR A 752 10.56 13.24 2.71
CA TYR A 752 11.34 13.29 3.95
C TYR A 752 11.04 14.54 4.79
N GLY A 753 10.90 15.70 4.14
CA GLY A 753 10.72 16.99 4.80
C GLY A 753 9.29 17.29 5.24
N SER A 754 8.30 16.49 4.82
CA SER A 754 6.91 16.59 5.26
C SER A 754 6.44 15.42 6.12
N ASP A 755 7.34 14.49 6.46
CA ASP A 755 7.06 13.28 7.26
C ASP A 755 5.93 12.41 6.67
N GLN A 756 5.91 12.24 5.33
CA GLN A 756 4.82 11.55 4.62
C GLN A 756 5.31 10.65 3.48
N ILE A 757 4.54 9.60 3.16
CA ILE A 757 4.59 8.95 1.83
C ILE A 757 3.47 9.56 0.97
N LEU A 758 3.80 10.01 -0.24
CA LEU A 758 2.84 10.64 -1.16
C LEU A 758 2.66 9.75 -2.41
N GLU A 759 1.42 9.62 -2.89
CA GLU A 759 1.05 8.85 -4.08
C GLU A 759 0.70 9.78 -5.25
N TYR A 760 1.25 9.45 -6.42
CA TYR A 760 1.05 10.16 -7.69
C TYR A 760 0.59 9.22 -8.79
N ASP A 761 -0.23 9.74 -9.70
CA ASP A 761 -0.59 9.06 -10.95
C ASP A 761 0.67 8.78 -11.77
N GLY A 762 0.87 7.52 -12.14
CA GLY A 762 2.08 7.05 -12.82
C GLY A 762 2.31 7.61 -14.23
N SER A 763 1.26 8.10 -14.88
CA SER A 763 1.30 8.54 -16.29
C SER A 763 1.36 10.06 -16.43
N SER A 764 0.85 10.79 -15.44
CA SER A 764 0.71 12.26 -15.48
C SER A 764 1.39 12.99 -14.32
N GLY A 765 1.92 12.29 -13.32
CA GLY A 765 2.52 12.91 -12.12
C GLY A 765 1.55 13.72 -11.26
N ALA A 766 0.24 13.54 -11.47
CA ALA A 766 -0.78 14.23 -10.69
C ALA A 766 -0.84 13.66 -9.27
N PHE A 767 -0.83 14.52 -8.25
CA PHE A 767 -0.97 14.08 -6.86
C PHE A 767 -2.34 13.45 -6.61
N ILE A 768 -2.34 12.20 -6.11
CA ILE A 768 -3.54 11.45 -5.76
C ILE A 768 -3.89 11.68 -4.29
N ARG A 769 -2.97 11.33 -3.38
CA ARG A 769 -3.19 11.40 -1.93
C ARG A 769 -1.88 11.33 -1.12
N VAL A 770 -1.99 11.66 0.17
CA VAL A 770 -1.06 11.11 1.17
C VAL A 770 -1.37 9.62 1.25
N PHE A 771 -0.36 8.78 1.04
CA PHE A 771 -0.49 7.34 1.09
C PHE A 771 -0.66 6.90 2.55
N SER A 772 0.34 7.18 3.38
CA SER A 772 0.40 6.77 4.79
C SER A 772 -0.72 7.33 5.68
N ASP A 773 -1.15 6.50 6.65
CA ASP A 773 -2.10 6.84 7.72
C ASP A 773 -1.48 7.68 8.86
N GLU A 774 -2.26 7.90 9.93
CA GLU A 774 -1.92 8.81 11.04
C GLU A 774 -0.88 8.23 12.03
N TYR A 775 -0.26 7.07 11.75
CA TYR A 775 0.68 6.39 12.68
C TYR A 775 1.94 7.23 13.01
N GLY A 776 2.21 8.31 12.29
CA GLY A 776 3.12 9.35 12.77
C GLY A 776 4.60 8.94 12.82
N PHE A 777 5.10 8.34 11.74
CA PHE A 777 6.54 8.26 11.51
C PHE A 777 7.12 9.64 11.17
N THR A 778 8.44 9.72 11.15
CA THR A 778 9.18 10.93 10.73
C THR A 778 10.35 10.56 9.84
N SER A 779 10.74 11.47 8.95
CA SER A 779 11.93 11.39 8.10
C SER A 779 11.99 10.10 7.25
N PRO A 780 10.95 9.78 6.45
CA PRO A 780 10.96 8.63 5.55
C PRO A 780 12.07 8.76 4.50
N TRP A 781 12.82 7.68 4.25
CA TRP A 781 13.99 7.69 3.37
C TRP A 781 13.86 6.71 2.22
N GLY A 782 14.41 5.49 2.37
CA GLY A 782 14.40 4.46 1.33
C GLY A 782 13.05 3.77 1.26
N MET A 783 12.70 3.22 0.11
CA MET A 783 11.44 2.53 -0.12
C MET A 783 11.58 1.47 -1.21
N CYS A 784 10.88 0.36 -1.08
CA CYS A 784 10.71 -0.66 -2.11
C CYS A 784 9.35 -1.36 -1.98
N ILE A 785 8.92 -2.05 -3.03
CA ILE A 785 7.88 -3.08 -2.93
C ILE A 785 8.55 -4.37 -2.46
N GLY A 786 7.98 -5.03 -1.45
CA GLY A 786 8.49 -6.30 -0.93
C GLY A 786 7.87 -7.52 -1.62
N PRO A 787 8.37 -8.73 -1.34
CA PRO A 787 7.93 -9.98 -2.00
C PRO A 787 6.44 -10.33 -1.83
N ASN A 788 5.79 -9.81 -0.80
CA ASN A 788 4.34 -9.94 -0.57
C ASN A 788 3.51 -8.86 -1.27
N GLY A 789 4.12 -7.99 -2.09
CA GLY A 789 3.47 -6.87 -2.75
C GLY A 789 3.30 -5.63 -1.87
N ASN A 790 3.60 -5.69 -0.56
CA ASN A 790 3.47 -4.55 0.34
C ASN A 790 4.58 -3.51 0.15
N VAL A 791 4.29 -2.28 0.56
CA VAL A 791 5.24 -1.15 0.50
C VAL A 791 6.09 -1.16 1.78
N TYR A 792 7.41 -1.24 1.62
CA TYR A 792 8.36 -1.15 2.72
C TYR A 792 9.16 0.14 2.63
N PHE A 793 9.30 0.87 3.74
CA PHE A 793 10.15 2.07 3.79
C PHE A 793 10.85 2.25 5.13
N SER A 794 12.01 2.90 5.11
CA SER A 794 12.74 3.28 6.32
C SER A 794 12.29 4.64 6.83
N ALA A 795 12.03 4.75 8.13
CA ALA A 795 11.67 6.00 8.80
C ALA A 795 11.97 5.90 10.32
N PHE A 796 11.59 6.91 11.09
CA PHE A 796 11.75 6.95 12.54
C PHE A 796 10.40 6.95 13.27
N SER A 797 10.29 6.11 14.32
CA SER A 797 9.25 6.21 15.33
C SER A 797 9.86 6.85 16.58
N GLY A 798 9.51 8.11 16.85
CA GLY A 798 10.12 8.89 17.92
C GLY A 798 11.63 9.12 17.67
N SER A 799 12.48 8.38 18.37
CA SER A 799 13.95 8.42 18.20
C SER A 799 14.56 7.09 17.76
N GLN A 800 13.75 6.11 17.38
CA GLN A 800 14.20 4.79 16.94
C GLN A 800 13.97 4.66 15.44
N GLY A 801 15.02 4.33 14.69
CA GLY A 801 14.90 3.98 13.28
C GLY A 801 14.20 2.63 13.13
N ARG A 802 13.33 2.51 12.13
CA ARG A 802 12.53 1.30 11.86
C ARG A 802 12.28 1.17 10.36
N ILE A 803 11.99 -0.05 9.93
CA ILE A 803 11.39 -0.32 8.62
C ILE A 803 9.89 -0.50 8.84
N PHE A 804 9.09 0.27 8.11
CA PHE A 804 7.63 0.25 8.11
C PHE A 804 7.17 -0.58 6.90
N GLU A 805 6.12 -1.35 7.07
CA GLU A 805 5.44 -2.13 6.04
C GLU A 805 3.98 -1.66 5.98
N TYR A 806 3.47 -1.37 4.78
CA TYR A 806 2.12 -0.88 4.52
C TYR A 806 1.48 -1.71 3.39
N ASP A 807 0.17 -1.96 3.48
CA ASP A 807 -0.61 -2.53 2.37
C ASP A 807 -0.55 -1.59 1.17
N VAL A 808 -0.27 -2.15 -0.02
CA VAL A 808 -0.05 -1.37 -1.24
C VAL A 808 -1.32 -0.70 -1.79
N ASN A 809 -2.50 -1.22 -1.46
CA ASN A 809 -3.77 -0.80 -2.06
C ASN A 809 -4.45 0.29 -1.23
N ASP A 810 -4.80 -0.02 0.02
CA ASP A 810 -5.51 0.91 0.90
C ASP A 810 -4.55 1.86 1.66
N ALA A 811 -3.25 1.56 1.67
CA ALA A 811 -2.22 2.25 2.47
C ALA A 811 -2.47 2.22 3.97
N ARG A 812 -3.18 1.18 4.41
CA ARG A 812 -3.26 0.80 5.81
C ARG A 812 -1.91 0.24 6.21
N TYR A 813 -1.40 0.75 7.32
CA TYR A 813 -0.17 0.25 7.87
C TYR A 813 -0.27 -1.25 8.23
N TYR A 814 0.82 -2.00 8.09
CA TYR A 814 0.87 -3.43 8.33
C TYR A 814 1.76 -3.76 9.53
N ARG A 815 3.07 -3.54 9.42
CA ARG A 815 4.01 -3.82 10.53
C ARG A 815 5.30 -3.02 10.49
N SER A 816 6.17 -3.29 11.47
CA SER A 816 7.60 -3.01 11.32
C SER A 816 8.30 -4.32 11.14
N PHE A 817 9.15 -4.37 10.14
CA PHE A 817 10.04 -5.49 9.96
C PHE A 817 11.13 -5.57 11.05
N VAL A 818 11.45 -4.45 11.71
CA VAL A 818 12.55 -4.35 12.69
C VAL A 818 12.18 -3.52 13.93
N ARG A 819 12.21 -4.15 15.12
CA ARG A 819 12.28 -3.52 16.47
C ARG A 819 12.86 -4.53 17.49
N GLY A 820 12.66 -4.23 18.78
CA GLY A 820 13.20 -4.94 19.93
C GLY A 820 14.41 -4.20 20.47
N THR A 821 15.34 -4.96 21.04
CA THR A 821 16.68 -4.48 21.40
C THR A 821 17.59 -4.23 20.19
N ASP A 822 17.16 -4.61 19.00
CA ASP A 822 17.84 -4.31 17.74
C ASP A 822 17.62 -2.87 17.30
N VAL A 823 18.72 -2.13 17.35
CA VAL A 823 18.73 -0.70 17.04
C VAL A 823 19.19 -0.49 15.60
N LEU A 824 18.24 -0.16 14.72
CA LEU A 824 18.53 0.70 13.57
C LEU A 824 18.67 2.13 14.09
N PHE A 825 19.88 2.69 13.99
CA PHE A 825 20.17 4.01 14.54
C PHE A 825 19.82 5.13 13.56
N GLU A 826 20.12 4.93 12.27
CA GLU A 826 19.80 5.88 11.20
C GLU A 826 19.58 5.08 9.89
N PRO A 827 18.39 4.46 9.70
CA PRO A 827 18.12 3.65 8.53
C PRO A 827 17.95 4.52 7.27
N ALA A 828 18.53 4.06 6.17
CA ALA A 828 18.47 4.71 4.86
C ALA A 828 17.89 3.73 3.82
N GLY A 829 18.47 3.59 2.62
CA GLY A 829 18.00 2.64 1.62
C GLY A 829 17.94 1.19 2.10
N LEU A 830 17.02 0.43 1.50
CA LEU A 830 16.74 -0.96 1.79
C LEU A 830 16.39 -1.72 0.51
N CYS A 831 16.68 -3.02 0.47
CA CYS A 831 16.20 -3.91 -0.57
C CYS A 831 15.93 -5.31 -0.01
N PHE A 832 14.93 -5.99 -0.55
CA PHE A 832 14.82 -7.43 -0.38
C PHE A 832 15.74 -8.15 -1.37
N LEU A 833 16.21 -9.33 -0.99
CA LEU A 833 16.77 -10.26 -1.97
C LEU A 833 15.63 -10.86 -2.83
N PRO A 834 15.86 -11.05 -4.14
CA PRO A 834 14.85 -11.60 -5.06
C PRO A 834 14.47 -13.05 -4.71
N ALA A 835 13.54 -13.63 -5.47
CA ALA A 835 13.26 -15.07 -5.44
C ALA A 835 14.53 -15.87 -5.77
N SER A 836 14.66 -17.08 -5.20
CA SER A 836 15.77 -17.97 -5.53
C SER A 836 15.49 -18.73 -6.81
N GLY A 837 16.54 -19.02 -7.59
CA GLY A 837 16.47 -20.03 -8.65
C GLY A 837 16.38 -21.48 -8.12
N ASN A 838 16.37 -21.67 -6.79
CA ASN A 838 16.22 -22.95 -6.11
C ASN A 838 14.84 -23.12 -5.41
N ASP A 839 13.91 -22.18 -5.66
CA ASP A 839 12.52 -22.14 -5.20
C ASP A 839 11.65 -21.63 -6.36
N LEU A 840 11.53 -22.44 -7.42
CA LEU A 840 10.89 -22.06 -8.69
C LEU A 840 9.40 -21.77 -8.53
N ASN A 841 8.74 -22.43 -7.58
CA ASN A 841 7.32 -22.23 -7.27
C ASN A 841 7.08 -21.09 -6.26
N GLN A 842 8.16 -20.48 -5.75
CA GLN A 842 8.20 -19.38 -4.78
C GLN A 842 7.51 -19.67 -3.43
N ASN A 843 7.33 -20.95 -3.06
CA ASN A 843 6.69 -21.35 -1.81
C ASN A 843 7.63 -21.28 -0.57
N ARG A 844 8.91 -20.93 -0.78
CA ARG A 844 9.98 -20.87 0.24
C ARG A 844 10.36 -22.21 0.87
N VAL A 845 10.09 -23.30 0.18
CA VAL A 845 10.69 -24.60 0.40
C VAL A 845 11.68 -24.83 -0.74
N LEU A 846 12.88 -25.26 -0.42
CA LEU A 846 13.89 -25.58 -1.43
C LEU A 846 13.36 -26.68 -2.37
N ASP A 847 13.30 -26.44 -3.69
CA ASP A 847 12.75 -27.38 -4.69
C ASP A 847 13.37 -28.79 -4.57
N ALA A 848 14.65 -28.85 -4.21
CA ALA A 848 15.40 -30.09 -4.02
C ALA A 848 14.88 -30.98 -2.88
N CYS A 849 14.05 -30.42 -1.99
CA CYS A 849 13.42 -31.09 -0.86
C CYS A 849 11.96 -31.48 -1.11
N GLU A 850 11.36 -30.96 -2.19
CA GLU A 850 10.03 -31.34 -2.59
C GLU A 850 10.04 -32.75 -3.17
N GLY A 851 9.64 -33.74 -2.36
CA GLY A 851 9.52 -35.14 -2.78
C GLY A 851 8.34 -35.42 -3.73
N GLY A 852 7.81 -34.39 -4.39
CA GLY A 852 6.50 -34.36 -5.04
C GLY A 852 6.52 -34.36 -6.57
N ASP A 853 5.31 -34.11 -7.07
CA ASP A 853 4.85 -33.99 -8.46
C ASP A 853 3.81 -32.87 -8.37
N LEU A 854 4.31 -31.63 -8.31
CA LEU A 854 3.59 -30.43 -7.83
C LEU A 854 2.40 -30.06 -8.73
N ASP A 855 2.50 -30.34 -10.02
CA ASP A 855 1.44 -30.14 -11.01
C ASP A 855 0.59 -31.41 -11.25
N SER A 856 1.01 -32.56 -10.70
CA SER A 856 0.38 -33.88 -10.84
C SER A 856 0.34 -34.45 -12.27
N ASP A 857 1.32 -34.10 -13.11
CA ASP A 857 1.45 -34.62 -14.48
C ASP A 857 2.03 -36.05 -14.56
N GLY A 858 2.76 -36.47 -13.52
CA GLY A 858 3.47 -37.76 -13.43
C GLY A 858 5.00 -37.69 -13.57
N VAL A 859 5.57 -36.50 -13.69
CA VAL A 859 7.00 -36.19 -13.55
C VAL A 859 7.24 -35.65 -12.13
N ALA A 860 8.48 -35.69 -11.63
CA ALA A 860 8.81 -35.19 -10.29
C ALA A 860 9.61 -33.91 -10.45
N ASN A 861 9.35 -32.88 -9.64
CA ASN A 861 9.84 -31.50 -9.77
C ASN A 861 11.34 -31.43 -10.16
N VAL A 862 12.19 -32.21 -9.48
CA VAL A 862 13.65 -32.30 -9.71
C VAL A 862 14.09 -32.84 -11.09
N ALA A 863 13.15 -33.29 -11.91
CA ALA A 863 13.32 -33.82 -13.26
C ALA A 863 12.28 -33.24 -14.24
N ASP A 864 11.59 -32.19 -13.82
CA ASP A 864 10.52 -31.51 -14.54
C ASP A 864 11.03 -30.20 -15.15
N ASN A 865 10.73 -29.93 -16.42
CA ASN A 865 11.01 -28.65 -17.06
C ASN A 865 9.86 -27.62 -16.96
N CYS A 866 8.72 -27.98 -16.37
CA CYS A 866 7.69 -27.05 -15.87
C CYS A 866 7.11 -27.55 -14.54
N PRO A 867 7.85 -27.49 -13.40
CA PRO A 867 7.41 -28.06 -12.13
C PRO A 867 6.02 -27.63 -11.62
N THR A 868 5.48 -26.51 -12.12
CA THR A 868 4.20 -25.91 -11.73
C THR A 868 3.08 -26.04 -12.78
N GLU A 869 3.35 -26.51 -14.00
CA GLU A 869 2.40 -26.46 -15.13
C GLU A 869 2.32 -27.78 -15.92
N PRO A 870 1.20 -28.55 -15.82
CA PRO A 870 1.13 -29.97 -16.21
C PRO A 870 1.56 -30.30 -17.65
N ASN A 871 2.78 -30.79 -17.85
CA ASN A 871 3.38 -30.86 -19.19
C ASN A 871 3.70 -32.26 -19.76
N SER A 872 3.75 -33.31 -18.92
CA SER A 872 4.06 -34.78 -18.95
C SER A 872 4.80 -35.41 -20.15
N SER A 873 4.70 -34.78 -21.31
CA SER A 873 5.53 -34.92 -22.48
C SER A 873 6.94 -34.38 -22.30
N GLN A 874 7.17 -33.42 -21.39
CA GLN A 874 8.44 -32.71 -21.20
C GLN A 874 8.97 -32.19 -22.55
N THR A 875 8.10 -31.47 -23.27
CA THR A 875 8.46 -30.86 -24.56
C THR A 875 9.21 -29.56 -24.27
N ASP A 876 10.33 -29.39 -24.94
CA ASP A 876 11.24 -28.24 -24.89
C ASP A 876 11.68 -28.05 -26.35
N SER A 877 11.16 -27.00 -26.99
CA SER A 877 11.19 -26.80 -28.45
C SER A 877 12.47 -26.13 -28.95
N ASP A 878 13.16 -25.33 -28.13
CA ASP A 878 14.40 -24.65 -28.49
C ASP A 878 15.66 -25.13 -27.74
N GLY A 879 15.49 -25.87 -26.64
CA GLY A 879 16.53 -26.62 -25.95
C GLY A 879 17.18 -25.89 -24.79
N ASP A 880 16.48 -24.95 -24.14
CA ASP A 880 17.04 -24.10 -23.09
C ASP A 880 17.00 -24.78 -21.70
N GLY A 881 15.95 -25.53 -21.39
CA GLY A 881 15.72 -26.24 -20.13
C GLY A 881 14.37 -25.98 -19.47
N VAL A 882 13.59 -25.01 -19.98
CA VAL A 882 12.19 -24.75 -19.64
C VAL A 882 11.30 -25.53 -20.63
N GLY A 883 10.09 -25.89 -20.23
CA GLY A 883 9.17 -26.63 -21.10
C GLY A 883 8.17 -25.73 -21.83
N ASP A 884 7.76 -26.12 -23.05
CA ASP A 884 6.77 -25.43 -23.90
C ASP A 884 5.44 -25.07 -23.20
N ALA A 885 5.14 -25.64 -22.03
CA ALA A 885 3.93 -25.38 -21.24
C ALA A 885 4.04 -24.18 -20.29
N CYS A 886 5.26 -23.84 -19.86
CA CYS A 886 5.58 -22.74 -18.94
C CYS A 886 6.58 -21.75 -19.52
N ASP A 887 7.12 -22.02 -20.72
CA ASP A 887 8.09 -21.18 -21.41
C ASP A 887 7.40 -19.96 -22.07
N ASN A 888 7.61 -18.78 -21.48
CA ASN A 888 7.12 -17.50 -21.99
C ASN A 888 7.75 -17.07 -23.32
N CYS A 889 8.79 -17.77 -23.80
CA CYS A 889 9.32 -17.65 -25.15
C CYS A 889 9.64 -18.99 -25.82
N SER A 890 8.68 -19.95 -25.84
CA SER A 890 8.66 -21.31 -26.48
C SER A 890 9.34 -21.61 -27.85
N SER A 891 10.05 -20.66 -28.46
CA SER A 891 10.93 -20.85 -29.62
C SER A 891 12.22 -20.01 -29.61
N THR A 892 12.51 -19.28 -28.53
CA THR A 892 13.63 -18.34 -28.34
C THR A 892 14.24 -18.44 -26.92
N ALA A 893 14.88 -19.57 -26.64
CA ALA A 893 15.72 -19.91 -25.48
C ALA A 893 16.09 -18.74 -24.54
N ASN A 894 15.42 -18.70 -23.38
CA ASN A 894 15.53 -17.73 -22.31
C ASN A 894 15.37 -18.43 -20.94
N THR A 895 16.43 -19.11 -20.49
CA THR A 895 16.42 -19.90 -19.24
C THR A 895 16.13 -19.11 -17.96
N ASP A 896 16.21 -17.78 -18.03
CA ASP A 896 15.85 -16.85 -16.95
C ASP A 896 14.38 -16.45 -16.96
N GLN A 897 13.62 -16.81 -18.00
CA GLN A 897 12.17 -16.56 -18.18
C GLN A 897 11.76 -15.11 -17.88
N ARG A 898 12.69 -14.18 -18.13
CA ARG A 898 12.53 -12.78 -17.78
C ARG A 898 11.40 -12.16 -18.59
N ASP A 899 10.42 -11.62 -17.87
CA ASP A 899 9.27 -10.88 -18.34
C ASP A 899 9.21 -9.62 -17.47
N VAL A 900 9.58 -8.47 -18.03
CA VAL A 900 9.75 -7.20 -17.29
C VAL A 900 8.43 -6.50 -16.97
N ASP A 901 7.36 -6.73 -17.75
CA ASP A 901 6.07 -6.03 -17.58
C ASP A 901 4.89 -6.92 -17.15
N GLY A 902 5.07 -8.24 -17.17
CA GLY A 902 4.15 -9.23 -16.64
C GLY A 902 3.02 -9.63 -17.60
N ASP A 903 3.18 -9.47 -18.91
CA ASP A 903 2.17 -9.83 -19.90
C ASP A 903 2.15 -11.33 -20.27
N GLY A 904 3.17 -12.08 -19.87
CA GLY A 904 3.30 -13.52 -20.15
C GLY A 904 4.09 -13.85 -21.42
N PHE A 905 4.68 -12.88 -22.11
CA PHE A 905 5.71 -13.05 -23.12
C PHE A 905 7.06 -12.59 -22.54
N GLY A 906 8.11 -13.40 -22.71
CA GLY A 906 9.44 -13.03 -22.21
C GLY A 906 10.12 -11.94 -23.05
N ASP A 907 11.02 -11.19 -22.42
CA ASP A 907 11.79 -10.06 -23.00
C ASP A 907 12.43 -10.34 -24.38
N LEU A 908 12.72 -11.61 -24.70
CA LEU A 908 13.39 -12.02 -25.94
C LEU A 908 12.43 -12.27 -27.12
N CYS A 909 11.13 -12.41 -26.86
CA CYS A 909 10.12 -12.69 -27.89
C CYS A 909 8.95 -11.70 -27.89
N ASP A 910 8.81 -10.90 -26.85
CA ASP A 910 7.89 -9.77 -26.77
C ASP A 910 8.30 -8.61 -27.71
N ASN A 911 7.33 -8.02 -28.43
CA ASN A 911 7.50 -6.82 -29.25
C ASN A 911 7.33 -5.49 -28.49
N CYS A 912 6.93 -5.53 -27.21
CA CYS A 912 6.88 -4.41 -26.27
C CYS A 912 7.46 -4.68 -24.84
N PRO A 913 8.74 -5.07 -24.64
CA PRO A 913 9.35 -5.55 -23.35
C PRO A 913 9.37 -4.62 -22.11
N ALA A 914 8.36 -3.80 -21.93
CA ALA A 914 8.19 -2.74 -20.94
C ALA A 914 6.73 -2.20 -20.91
N VAL A 915 5.84 -2.66 -21.79
CA VAL A 915 4.44 -2.21 -21.89
C VAL A 915 3.54 -3.40 -22.24
N ALA A 916 3.03 -4.05 -21.19
CA ALA A 916 2.30 -5.31 -21.27
C ALA A 916 1.19 -5.33 -22.34
N ASN A 917 1.28 -6.29 -23.28
CA ASN A 917 0.47 -6.32 -24.50
C ASN A 917 0.17 -7.75 -24.97
N ASN A 918 -0.57 -8.53 -24.18
CA ASN A 918 -0.74 -9.98 -24.36
C ASN A 918 -1.35 -10.45 -25.71
N SER A 919 -1.76 -9.54 -26.61
CA SER A 919 -2.14 -9.87 -27.99
C SER A 919 -0.95 -9.93 -28.96
N GLN A 920 0.18 -9.28 -28.64
CA GLN A 920 1.37 -9.12 -29.48
C GLN A 920 1.00 -8.60 -30.88
N ASP A 921 -0.02 -7.74 -30.97
CA ASP A 921 -0.43 -7.09 -32.22
C ASP A 921 0.67 -6.11 -32.68
N ASP A 922 0.96 -6.13 -33.97
CA ASP A 922 1.93 -5.30 -34.70
C ASP A 922 1.27 -4.96 -36.04
N GLY A 923 0.53 -3.86 -36.04
CA GLY A 923 -0.47 -3.50 -37.04
C GLY A 923 0.11 -3.10 -38.40
N ASP A 924 1.33 -2.55 -38.40
CA ASP A 924 2.06 -2.15 -39.60
C ASP A 924 3.25 -3.08 -39.96
N SER A 925 3.62 -4.00 -39.05
CA SER A 925 4.66 -5.03 -39.20
C SER A 925 6.10 -4.51 -39.18
N ASP A 926 6.37 -3.47 -38.38
CA ASP A 926 7.68 -2.85 -38.22
C ASP A 926 8.59 -3.60 -37.21
N GLY A 927 7.99 -4.37 -36.29
CA GLY A 927 8.65 -5.11 -35.22
C GLY A 927 8.47 -4.54 -33.81
N ARG A 928 7.74 -3.43 -33.66
CA ARG A 928 7.23 -2.85 -32.42
C ARG A 928 5.75 -3.22 -32.28
N GLY A 929 5.28 -3.51 -31.07
CA GLY A 929 3.86 -3.82 -30.87
C GLY A 929 2.99 -2.56 -30.77
N ASP A 930 1.71 -2.66 -31.15
CA ASP A 930 0.69 -1.60 -31.11
C ASP A 930 0.58 -0.91 -29.72
N ALA A 931 1.00 -1.57 -28.64
CA ALA A 931 0.94 -1.00 -27.29
C ALA A 931 2.09 -0.03 -26.97
N CYS A 932 3.19 -0.11 -27.71
CA CYS A 932 4.43 0.63 -27.46
C CYS A 932 5.02 1.26 -28.72
N ASP A 933 4.20 1.35 -29.77
CA ASP A 933 4.45 2.01 -31.05
C ASP A 933 3.84 3.41 -31.06
N ASN A 934 4.67 4.43 -31.28
CA ASN A 934 4.27 5.83 -31.39
C ASN A 934 3.72 6.23 -32.79
N CYS A 935 3.66 5.31 -33.76
CA CYS A 935 3.06 5.50 -35.08
C CYS A 935 2.29 4.27 -35.62
N LEU A 936 1.28 3.79 -34.86
CA LEU A 936 0.32 2.65 -35.06
C LEU A 936 -0.14 2.20 -36.47
N GLY A 937 0.23 2.87 -37.55
CA GLY A 937 -0.07 2.48 -38.93
C GLY A 937 1.00 2.86 -39.96
N LEU A 938 2.24 3.18 -39.55
CA LEU A 938 3.32 3.69 -40.41
C LEU A 938 4.73 3.22 -39.97
N GLU A 939 5.19 2.11 -40.56
CA GLU A 939 6.46 1.42 -40.24
C GLU A 939 7.60 2.38 -39.81
N ASN A 940 7.88 2.48 -38.50
CA ASN A 940 8.92 3.34 -37.94
C ASN A 940 9.82 2.65 -36.89
N PRO A 941 10.61 1.58 -37.22
CA PRO A 941 11.26 0.72 -36.22
C PRO A 941 12.33 1.37 -35.32
N ALA A 942 12.63 2.64 -35.56
CA ALA A 942 13.52 3.46 -34.76
C ALA A 942 12.78 4.26 -33.67
N GLN A 943 11.45 4.37 -33.76
CA GLN A 943 10.57 5.09 -32.82
C GLN A 943 11.10 6.51 -32.53
N GLU A 944 11.50 7.22 -33.60
CA GLU A 944 11.98 8.59 -33.52
C GLU A 944 10.79 9.51 -33.17
N ASP A 945 10.96 10.30 -32.10
CA ASP A 945 10.03 11.27 -31.53
C ASP A 945 10.93 12.42 -31.03
N VAL A 946 11.06 13.46 -31.86
CA VAL A 946 12.08 14.51 -31.72
C VAL A 946 11.77 15.49 -30.61
N ASP A 947 10.49 15.80 -30.38
CA ASP A 947 10.07 16.75 -29.35
C ASP A 947 9.62 16.06 -28.04
N GLY A 948 9.25 14.78 -28.08
CA GLY A 948 8.88 13.93 -26.96
C GLY A 948 7.40 14.02 -26.55
N ASP A 949 6.48 14.27 -27.49
CA ASP A 949 5.03 14.36 -27.24
C ASP A 949 4.30 13.00 -27.23
N ARG A 950 4.99 11.92 -27.62
CA ARG A 950 4.51 10.52 -27.77
C ARG A 950 3.87 10.17 -29.12
N VAL A 951 3.99 11.03 -30.12
CA VAL A 951 3.69 10.76 -31.54
C VAL A 951 5.02 10.70 -32.29
N GLY A 952 5.23 9.69 -33.13
CA GLY A 952 6.51 9.56 -33.83
C GLY A 952 6.66 10.50 -35.04
N ASP A 953 7.89 10.92 -35.35
CA ASP A 953 8.25 11.87 -36.43
C ASP A 953 7.65 11.54 -37.82
N LEU A 954 7.24 10.28 -38.06
CA LEU A 954 6.66 9.84 -39.34
C LEU A 954 5.14 10.00 -39.43
N CYS A 955 4.46 10.12 -38.29
CA CYS A 955 3.01 10.28 -38.18
C CYS A 955 2.60 11.61 -37.54
N ASP A 956 3.55 12.33 -36.95
CA ASP A 956 3.38 13.64 -36.35
C ASP A 956 3.18 14.77 -37.39
N ASN A 957 2.18 15.62 -37.18
CA ASN A 957 1.90 16.82 -37.96
C ASN A 957 2.61 18.10 -37.46
N CYS A 958 3.30 18.05 -36.32
CA CYS A 958 4.27 19.06 -35.85
C CYS A 958 5.59 18.45 -35.27
N PRO A 959 6.47 17.80 -36.08
CA PRO A 959 7.70 17.09 -35.66
C PRO A 959 8.82 17.86 -34.91
N ALA A 960 8.51 19.02 -34.34
CA ALA A 960 9.39 19.84 -33.52
C ALA A 960 8.68 20.57 -32.36
N ASP A 961 7.34 20.54 -32.29
CA ASP A 961 6.50 21.41 -31.46
C ASP A 961 5.31 20.64 -30.83
N ARG A 962 5.59 20.00 -29.69
CA ARG A 962 4.72 19.05 -28.96
C ARG A 962 3.21 19.28 -29.07
N ASN A 963 2.49 18.35 -29.67
CA ASN A 963 1.04 18.37 -29.82
C ASN A 963 0.41 16.97 -29.81
N SER A 964 0.47 16.29 -28.66
CA SER A 964 0.01 14.89 -28.50
C SER A 964 -1.46 14.59 -28.83
N ASP A 965 -2.28 15.62 -29.10
CA ASP A 965 -3.65 15.50 -29.59
C ASP A 965 -3.76 15.55 -31.13
N GLN A 966 -2.67 15.91 -31.81
CA GLN A 966 -2.51 15.99 -33.27
C GLN A 966 -3.60 16.83 -33.93
N LEU A 967 -4.01 17.91 -33.24
CA LEU A 967 -5.05 18.81 -33.74
C LEU A 967 -4.53 19.58 -34.96
N ASP A 968 -5.29 19.51 -36.04
CA ASP A 968 -5.16 20.25 -37.29
C ASP A 968 -6.57 20.80 -37.57
N THR A 969 -6.76 22.10 -37.32
CA THR A 969 -8.09 22.75 -37.28
C THR A 969 -8.65 23.01 -38.68
N ASP A 970 -7.82 23.06 -39.72
CA ASP A 970 -8.22 23.44 -41.07
C ASP A 970 -7.98 22.36 -42.18
N ASP A 971 -7.48 21.19 -41.77
CA ASP A 971 -7.18 20.00 -42.57
C ASP A 971 -6.04 20.21 -43.61
N ASP A 972 -5.03 21.05 -43.32
CA ASP A 972 -3.92 21.33 -44.26
C ASP A 972 -2.74 20.34 -44.20
N GLY A 973 -2.58 19.64 -43.07
CA GLY A 973 -1.49 18.69 -42.80
C GLY A 973 -0.43 19.21 -41.83
N SER A 974 -0.55 20.44 -41.33
CA SER A 974 0.23 21.05 -40.25
C SER A 974 -0.62 21.07 -38.98
N GLY A 975 -0.06 20.75 -37.81
CA GLY A 975 -0.82 20.87 -36.56
C GLY A 975 -0.93 22.31 -36.06
N ASP A 976 -1.98 22.60 -35.28
CA ASP A 976 -2.27 23.90 -34.66
C ASP A 976 -1.09 24.47 -33.83
N ALA A 977 -0.15 23.61 -33.40
CA ALA A 977 1.02 23.99 -32.60
C ALA A 977 2.18 24.58 -33.42
N CYS A 978 2.26 24.26 -34.72
CA CYS A 978 3.33 24.69 -35.63
C CYS A 978 2.83 25.43 -36.88
N ASP A 979 1.51 25.51 -37.08
CA ASP A 979 0.89 26.31 -38.14
C ASP A 979 0.86 27.82 -37.78
N ASN A 980 1.30 28.67 -38.71
CA ASN A 980 1.23 30.12 -38.63
C ASN A 980 -0.06 30.74 -39.23
N CYS A 981 -1.03 29.94 -39.67
CA CYS A 981 -2.43 30.32 -39.93
C CYS A 981 -3.47 29.25 -39.51
N PRO A 982 -3.61 28.86 -38.21
CA PRO A 982 -4.44 27.71 -37.76
C PRO A 982 -5.95 27.68 -38.10
N GLU A 983 -6.49 28.64 -38.84
CA GLU A 983 -7.87 28.65 -39.34
C GLU A 983 -7.95 28.75 -40.89
N ILE A 984 -6.81 28.85 -41.62
CA ILE A 984 -6.74 29.14 -43.06
C ILE A 984 -5.60 28.34 -43.75
N PRO A 985 -5.93 27.28 -44.54
CA PRO A 985 -4.95 26.32 -45.03
C PRO A 985 -3.78 26.93 -45.80
N ASN A 986 -2.56 26.74 -45.31
CA ASN A 986 -1.35 27.39 -45.80
C ASN A 986 -0.11 26.47 -45.95
N PRO A 987 -0.14 25.23 -46.52
CA PRO A 987 0.83 24.14 -46.24
C PRO A 987 2.31 24.34 -46.65
N SER A 988 2.66 25.54 -47.09
CA SER A 988 4.01 26.01 -47.37
C SER A 988 4.59 26.92 -46.28
N HIS A 989 3.79 27.34 -45.28
CA HIS A 989 4.15 28.30 -44.23
C HIS A 989 4.90 29.52 -44.81
N GLU A 990 4.36 30.10 -45.88
CA GLU A 990 4.95 31.32 -46.46
C GLU A 990 4.65 32.49 -45.51
N ASP A 991 5.72 33.11 -45.01
CA ASP A 991 5.74 34.31 -44.17
C ASP A 991 6.83 35.21 -44.77
N ALA A 992 6.41 36.30 -45.42
CA ALA A 992 7.25 37.13 -46.27
C ALA A 992 7.99 38.25 -45.53
N ASP A 993 7.55 38.65 -44.34
CA ASP A 993 8.17 39.71 -43.53
C ASP A 993 8.72 39.27 -42.17
N LEU A 994 8.45 38.02 -41.78
CA LEU A 994 8.95 37.27 -40.64
C LEU A 994 8.36 37.73 -39.30
N ASP A 995 7.04 37.89 -39.26
CA ASP A 995 6.28 38.26 -38.06
C ASP A 995 5.60 37.11 -37.31
N GLU A 996 5.79 35.87 -37.76
CA GLU A 996 5.19 34.65 -37.20
C GLU A 996 3.70 34.47 -37.58
N VAL A 997 3.15 35.29 -38.50
CA VAL A 997 1.84 35.11 -39.15
C VAL A 997 2.04 34.77 -40.63
N GLY A 998 1.26 33.83 -41.18
CA GLY A 998 1.43 33.42 -42.58
C GLY A 998 0.78 34.37 -43.61
N ASP A 999 1.40 34.52 -44.79
CA ASP A 999 1.02 35.38 -45.94
C ASP A 999 -0.48 35.34 -46.34
N VAL A 1000 -1.20 34.27 -45.97
CA VAL A 1000 -2.62 34.07 -46.33
C VAL A 1000 -3.60 34.51 -45.24
N CYS A 1001 -3.13 34.69 -44.00
CA CYS A 1001 -3.89 35.21 -42.87
C CYS A 1001 -3.35 36.54 -42.33
N ASP A 1002 -2.16 36.97 -42.78
CA ASP A 1002 -1.55 38.26 -42.48
C ASP A 1002 -2.25 39.42 -43.23
N ASN A 1003 -2.68 40.44 -42.50
CA ASN A 1003 -3.32 41.66 -43.02
C ASN A 1003 -2.33 42.73 -43.51
N CYS A 1004 -1.02 42.49 -43.46
CA CYS A 1004 0.02 43.42 -43.93
C CYS A 1004 1.18 42.83 -44.75
N VAL A 1005 1.38 41.51 -44.86
CA VAL A 1005 2.17 40.65 -45.81
C VAL A 1005 3.63 41.03 -46.12
N ASN A 1006 4.03 42.28 -45.92
CA ASN A 1006 5.34 42.84 -46.27
C ASN A 1006 5.82 43.85 -45.19
N THR A 1007 5.11 43.94 -44.06
CA THR A 1007 5.24 44.99 -43.02
C THR A 1007 5.00 44.49 -41.59
N TYR A 1008 5.83 43.54 -41.12
CA TYR A 1008 5.95 43.02 -39.74
C TYR A 1008 4.99 43.60 -38.70
N ASN A 1009 3.95 42.84 -38.33
CA ASN A 1009 2.89 43.28 -37.43
C ASN A 1009 2.24 42.11 -36.68
N PRO A 1010 2.98 41.46 -35.75
CA PRO A 1010 2.57 40.20 -35.11
C PRO A 1010 1.33 40.31 -34.21
N ASP A 1011 0.81 41.51 -33.96
CA ASP A 1011 -0.45 41.73 -33.25
C ASP A 1011 -1.67 41.80 -34.20
N GLN A 1012 -1.43 41.83 -35.51
CA GLN A 1012 -2.42 41.85 -36.60
C GLN A 1012 -3.51 42.90 -36.36
N LEU A 1013 -3.13 44.04 -35.75
CA LEU A 1013 -4.07 45.08 -35.36
C LEU A 1013 -4.70 45.74 -36.59
N GLU A 1014 -6.02 45.84 -36.57
CA GLU A 1014 -6.86 46.44 -37.60
C GLU A 1014 -7.87 47.34 -36.87
N SER A 1015 -7.62 48.66 -36.86
CA SER A 1015 -8.34 49.63 -36.03
C SER A 1015 -9.68 50.08 -36.63
N ASP A 1016 -9.88 49.95 -37.94
CA ASP A 1016 -11.01 50.51 -38.68
C ASP A 1016 -11.91 49.48 -39.40
N THR A 1017 -11.45 48.23 -39.53
CA THR A 1017 -12.11 47.04 -40.08
C THR A 1017 -12.22 46.91 -41.60
N ASP A 1018 -11.20 47.37 -42.35
CA ASP A 1018 -11.19 47.35 -43.82
C ASP A 1018 -10.47 46.15 -44.49
N GLY A 1019 -9.64 45.42 -43.73
CA GLY A 1019 -8.81 44.30 -44.20
C GLY A 1019 -7.31 44.61 -44.41
N VAL A 1020 -6.84 45.81 -44.06
CA VAL A 1020 -5.43 46.22 -44.01
C VAL A 1020 -5.04 46.48 -42.55
N GLY A 1021 -3.87 46.01 -42.12
CA GLY A 1021 -3.41 46.23 -40.74
C GLY A 1021 -2.83 47.64 -40.50
N ASP A 1022 -2.95 48.16 -39.27
CA ASP A 1022 -2.47 49.48 -38.83
C ASP A 1022 -0.98 49.75 -39.17
N ALA A 1023 -0.17 48.70 -39.34
CA ALA A 1023 1.25 48.80 -39.65
C ALA A 1023 1.55 49.17 -41.12
N CYS A 1024 0.63 48.88 -42.04
CA CYS A 1024 0.77 49.13 -43.47
C CYS A 1024 -0.37 49.97 -44.06
N ASP A 1025 -1.38 50.30 -43.27
CA ASP A 1025 -2.47 51.21 -43.63
C ASP A 1025 -2.02 52.68 -43.62
N ASN A 1026 -2.31 53.40 -44.70
CA ASN A 1026 -2.09 54.85 -44.82
C ASN A 1026 -3.25 55.72 -44.31
N CYS A 1027 -4.34 55.13 -43.79
CA CYS A 1027 -5.42 55.78 -43.04
C CYS A 1027 -5.95 54.91 -41.88
N ASP A 1028 -5.11 54.56 -40.90
CA ASP A 1028 -5.33 53.69 -39.71
C ASP A 1028 -6.65 53.81 -38.90
N LEU A 1029 -7.54 54.74 -39.24
CA LEU A 1029 -8.84 54.99 -38.60
C LEU A 1029 -10.00 55.18 -39.61
N ILE A 1030 -9.80 55.00 -40.93
CA ILE A 1030 -10.76 55.33 -42.00
C ILE A 1030 -10.68 54.39 -43.24
N ASP A 1031 -11.53 53.35 -43.22
CA ASP A 1031 -11.86 52.37 -44.29
C ASP A 1031 -11.48 52.82 -45.71
N ASN A 1032 -10.31 52.35 -46.16
CA ASN A 1032 -9.63 52.72 -47.41
C ASN A 1032 -8.91 51.52 -48.07
N PRO A 1033 -9.54 50.34 -48.31
CA PRO A 1033 -8.84 49.07 -48.58
C PRO A 1033 -8.17 48.97 -49.96
N THR A 1034 -8.17 50.08 -50.70
CA THR A 1034 -7.41 50.28 -51.93
C THR A 1034 -6.07 50.99 -51.72
N GLN A 1035 -5.83 51.56 -50.53
CA GLN A 1035 -4.60 52.24 -50.12
C GLN A 1035 -4.15 53.27 -51.19
N GLU A 1036 -5.11 54.09 -51.65
CA GLU A 1036 -4.85 55.14 -52.64
C GLU A 1036 -4.17 56.34 -51.94
N ASP A 1037 -3.06 56.81 -52.51
CA ASP A 1037 -2.26 57.97 -52.08
C ASP A 1037 -1.80 58.67 -53.37
N LEU A 1038 -2.45 59.78 -53.71
CA LEU A 1038 -2.36 60.44 -55.01
C LEU A 1038 -1.08 61.27 -55.18
N ASP A 1039 -0.58 61.87 -54.11
CA ASP A 1039 0.57 62.78 -54.15
C ASP A 1039 1.88 62.20 -53.55
N VAL A 1040 1.75 61.05 -52.89
CA VAL A 1040 2.82 60.19 -52.37
C VAL A 1040 3.54 60.79 -51.18
N ASP A 1041 2.78 61.29 -50.22
CA ASP A 1041 3.26 61.87 -48.96
C ASP A 1041 3.28 60.88 -47.77
N GLY A 1042 2.45 59.82 -47.84
CA GLY A 1042 2.30 58.79 -46.81
C GLY A 1042 0.95 58.79 -46.08
N VAL A 1043 0.04 59.70 -46.39
CA VAL A 1043 -1.36 59.75 -45.93
C VAL A 1043 -2.27 59.35 -47.08
N GLY A 1044 -3.28 58.52 -46.84
CA GLY A 1044 -4.18 58.06 -47.90
C GLY A 1044 -5.23 59.09 -48.32
N ASP A 1045 -5.68 59.05 -49.57
CA ASP A 1045 -6.69 59.92 -50.19
C ASP A 1045 -8.00 60.07 -49.38
N SER A 1046 -8.30 59.09 -48.51
CA SER A 1046 -9.50 59.07 -47.64
C SER A 1046 -9.35 59.87 -46.35
N CYS A 1047 -8.12 60.09 -45.89
CA CYS A 1047 -7.78 60.79 -44.65
C CYS A 1047 -6.91 62.05 -44.88
N ASP A 1048 -6.42 62.27 -46.10
CA ASP A 1048 -5.62 63.43 -46.50
C ASP A 1048 -6.47 64.71 -46.70
N ASN A 1049 -6.15 65.76 -45.92
CA ASN A 1049 -6.75 67.10 -46.02
C ASN A 1049 -6.17 67.98 -47.14
N CYS A 1050 -5.17 67.51 -47.90
CA CYS A 1050 -4.60 68.16 -49.09
C CYS A 1050 -4.26 67.19 -50.24
N ILE A 1051 -5.17 66.27 -50.60
CA ILE A 1051 -5.12 65.23 -51.68
C ILE A 1051 -4.32 65.45 -52.99
N ASP A 1052 -3.87 66.67 -53.34
CA ASP A 1052 -2.94 66.93 -54.46
C ASP A 1052 -1.71 67.80 -54.13
N VAL A 1053 -1.39 68.00 -52.84
CA VAL A 1053 -0.29 68.83 -52.31
C VAL A 1053 0.36 68.22 -51.04
N PRO A 1054 1.53 67.55 -51.16
CA PRO A 1054 2.10 66.74 -50.07
C PRO A 1054 2.29 67.46 -48.74
N ASN A 1055 1.62 66.98 -47.69
CA ASN A 1055 1.65 67.52 -46.32
C ASN A 1055 1.57 66.41 -45.23
N PRO A 1056 2.62 65.60 -45.00
CA PRO A 1056 2.55 64.42 -44.10
C PRO A 1056 2.30 64.72 -42.62
N GLY A 1057 2.27 66.00 -42.23
CA GLY A 1057 1.90 66.44 -40.88
C GLY A 1057 0.42 66.75 -40.72
N GLN A 1058 -0.34 66.82 -41.83
CA GLN A 1058 -1.78 67.08 -41.89
C GLN A 1058 -2.19 68.33 -41.10
N GLU A 1059 -1.31 69.33 -41.02
CA GLU A 1059 -1.57 70.56 -40.28
C GLU A 1059 -2.76 71.34 -40.87
N ASP A 1060 -3.71 71.70 -39.99
CA ASP A 1060 -4.93 72.47 -40.26
C ASP A 1060 -5.13 73.39 -39.04
N GLU A 1061 -4.51 74.59 -39.08
CA GLU A 1061 -4.44 75.51 -37.94
C GLU A 1061 -5.79 76.20 -37.65
N ASP A 1062 -6.66 76.39 -38.65
CA ASP A 1062 -7.99 77.02 -38.50
C ASP A 1062 -9.19 76.06 -38.45
N GLN A 1063 -8.97 74.77 -38.72
CA GLN A 1063 -9.89 73.63 -38.56
C GLN A 1063 -11.07 73.65 -39.54
N ASP A 1064 -10.83 74.09 -40.77
CA ASP A 1064 -11.82 74.14 -41.84
C ASP A 1064 -11.95 72.81 -42.63
N GLY A 1065 -10.93 71.93 -42.52
CA GLY A 1065 -10.86 70.63 -43.18
C GLY A 1065 -10.04 70.62 -44.48
N LEU A 1066 -9.40 71.73 -44.84
CA LEU A 1066 -8.30 71.81 -45.80
C LEU A 1066 -7.00 72.03 -45.04
N GLY A 1067 -5.93 71.32 -45.39
CA GLY A 1067 -4.64 71.53 -44.73
C GLY A 1067 -3.98 72.86 -45.09
N ASP A 1068 -3.16 73.40 -44.19
CA ASP A 1068 -2.37 74.63 -44.35
C ASP A 1068 -1.53 74.67 -45.64
N ALA A 1069 -1.20 73.51 -46.19
CA ALA A 1069 -0.42 73.36 -47.43
C ALA A 1069 -1.23 73.69 -48.70
N CYS A 1070 -2.55 73.57 -48.64
CA CYS A 1070 -3.47 73.78 -49.76
C CYS A 1070 -4.54 74.86 -49.51
N ASP A 1071 -4.74 75.34 -48.27
CA ASP A 1071 -5.52 76.57 -48.00
C ASP A 1071 -4.75 77.87 -48.39
N GLY A 1072 -5.51 78.93 -48.66
CA GLY A 1072 -5.00 80.18 -49.23
C GLY A 1072 -5.20 81.45 -48.39
N CYS A 1073 -5.90 81.45 -47.25
CA CYS A 1073 -6.21 82.70 -46.54
C CYS A 1073 -5.15 83.09 -45.49
N CYS A 1074 -4.89 84.40 -45.33
CA CYS A 1074 -4.06 84.95 -44.23
C CYS A 1074 -2.60 84.44 -44.09
N ILE A 1075 -2.00 83.92 -45.16
CA ILE A 1075 -0.63 83.36 -45.24
C ILE A 1075 0.56 84.34 -44.99
N LYS A 1076 0.31 85.60 -44.59
CA LYS A 1076 1.34 86.61 -44.29
C LYS A 1076 0.97 87.47 -43.07
N PRO A 1077 1.95 88.08 -42.39
CA PRO A 1077 1.71 88.72 -41.09
C PRO A 1077 0.94 90.04 -41.10
N ILE A 1078 0.66 90.66 -42.26
CA ILE A 1078 -0.07 91.94 -42.34
C ILE A 1078 -1.25 91.85 -43.31
N ARG A 1079 -2.36 92.51 -42.96
CA ARG A 1079 -3.59 92.58 -43.76
C ARG A 1079 -3.47 93.60 -44.90
N GLY A 1080 -4.13 93.35 -46.04
CA GLY A 1080 -4.41 94.41 -47.04
C GLY A 1080 -4.33 94.03 -48.52
N ASN A 1081 -4.21 92.75 -48.89
CA ASN A 1081 -4.32 92.26 -50.28
C ASN A 1081 -5.80 92.01 -50.62
N VAL A 1082 -6.54 93.10 -50.79
CA VAL A 1082 -8.01 93.12 -50.94
C VAL A 1082 -8.46 92.51 -52.27
N ASP A 1083 -7.66 92.65 -53.34
CA ASP A 1083 -7.98 92.04 -54.64
C ASP A 1083 -7.44 90.62 -54.82
N TYR A 1084 -6.71 90.12 -53.81
CA TYR A 1084 -6.24 88.74 -53.69
C TYR A 1084 -5.39 88.30 -54.89
N ASP A 1085 -4.46 89.16 -55.28
CA ASP A 1085 -3.48 88.89 -56.33
C ASP A 1085 -2.32 88.01 -55.82
N LEU A 1086 -1.72 87.25 -56.75
CA LEU A 1086 -0.64 86.30 -56.45
C LEU A 1086 0.73 86.96 -56.18
N ALA A 1087 0.84 88.29 -56.26
CA ALA A 1087 2.03 89.00 -55.81
C ALA A 1087 1.99 89.26 -54.29
N ASP A 1088 0.78 89.26 -53.71
CA ASP A 1088 0.50 89.31 -52.28
C ASP A 1088 1.30 90.42 -51.57
N ALA A 1089 1.06 91.63 -52.09
CA ALA A 1089 1.75 92.86 -51.77
C ALA A 1089 0.81 94.05 -51.97
N ILE A 1090 0.62 94.84 -50.90
CA ILE A 1090 -0.35 95.94 -50.83
C ILE A 1090 -0.03 97.04 -51.87
N ASP A 1091 -0.89 97.17 -52.86
CA ASP A 1091 -0.71 97.88 -54.14
C ASP A 1091 -1.88 98.88 -54.37
N ILE A 1092 -1.80 99.66 -55.47
CA ILE A 1092 -2.86 100.59 -55.85
C ILE A 1092 -4.09 99.87 -56.41
N SER A 1093 -3.97 98.59 -56.79
CA SER A 1093 -5.10 97.76 -57.22
C SER A 1093 -6.03 97.41 -56.06
N ASP A 1094 -5.49 97.02 -54.90
CA ASP A 1094 -6.24 96.83 -53.64
C ASP A 1094 -7.07 98.07 -53.28
N LEU A 1095 -6.43 99.23 -53.33
CA LEU A 1095 -7.08 100.50 -53.07
C LEU A 1095 -8.21 100.78 -54.06
N VAL A 1096 -8.02 100.45 -55.35
CA VAL A 1096 -9.04 100.63 -56.38
C VAL A 1096 -10.21 99.66 -56.16
N TRP A 1097 -9.94 98.42 -55.75
CA TRP A 1097 -10.95 97.40 -55.46
C TRP A 1097 -11.79 97.80 -54.25
N LEU A 1098 -11.15 98.23 -53.16
CA LEU A 1098 -11.79 98.71 -51.94
C LEU A 1098 -12.69 99.93 -52.21
N VAL A 1099 -12.23 100.87 -53.06
CA VAL A 1099 -13.07 102.00 -53.52
C VAL A 1099 -14.27 101.52 -54.33
N ASP A 1100 -14.10 100.55 -55.23
CA ASP A 1100 -15.17 100.10 -56.14
C ASP A 1100 -16.27 99.35 -55.40
N TYR A 1101 -15.90 98.43 -54.50
CA TYR A 1101 -16.79 97.77 -53.56
C TYR A 1101 -17.60 98.79 -52.76
N MET A 1102 -16.93 99.68 -52.01
CA MET A 1102 -17.59 100.60 -51.07
C MET A 1102 -18.46 101.68 -51.71
N PHE A 1103 -18.10 102.21 -52.89
CA PHE A 1103 -18.72 103.43 -53.45
C PHE A 1103 -19.44 103.25 -54.78
N THR A 1104 -19.16 102.18 -55.53
CA THR A 1104 -19.72 101.96 -56.86
C THR A 1104 -20.39 100.60 -57.04
N ALA A 1105 -20.49 99.80 -55.97
CA ALA A 1105 -21.08 98.45 -55.94
C ALA A 1105 -20.32 97.46 -56.83
N GLY A 1106 -18.99 97.47 -56.70
CA GLY A 1106 -18.10 96.40 -57.14
C GLY A 1106 -18.33 95.09 -56.37
N PRO A 1107 -17.59 94.03 -56.71
CA PRO A 1107 -17.69 92.73 -56.04
C PRO A 1107 -17.17 92.79 -54.59
N ASP A 1108 -17.71 91.92 -53.75
CA ASP A 1108 -17.25 91.70 -52.38
C ASP A 1108 -15.77 91.26 -52.35
N PRO A 1109 -14.99 91.56 -51.29
CA PRO A 1109 -13.62 91.07 -51.13
C PRO A 1109 -13.55 89.53 -51.09
N ALA A 1110 -12.43 88.96 -51.55
CA ALA A 1110 -12.22 87.50 -51.51
C ALA A 1110 -11.94 87.01 -50.08
N CYS A 1111 -11.08 87.72 -49.34
CA CYS A 1111 -10.87 87.55 -47.90
C CYS A 1111 -11.34 88.81 -47.16
N TRP A 1112 -12.29 88.67 -46.23
CA TRP A 1112 -12.84 89.80 -45.47
C TRP A 1112 -11.88 90.29 -44.38
N ALA A 1113 -11.13 89.38 -43.75
CA ALA A 1113 -10.16 89.70 -42.71
C ALA A 1113 -9.04 90.63 -43.22
N GLU A 1114 -8.61 90.45 -44.48
CA GLU A 1114 -7.60 91.29 -45.12
C GLU A 1114 -8.13 92.66 -45.57
N ALA A 1115 -9.45 92.79 -45.78
CA ALA A 1115 -10.08 94.05 -46.15
C ALA A 1115 -10.31 95.02 -44.97
N ASN A 1116 -10.33 94.51 -43.73
CA ASN A 1116 -10.27 95.32 -42.49
C ASN A 1116 -8.81 95.75 -42.22
N VAL A 1117 -8.30 96.64 -43.07
CA VAL A 1117 -6.90 97.11 -43.09
C VAL A 1117 -6.50 97.78 -41.77
N ASN A 1118 -7.44 98.44 -41.08
CA ASN A 1118 -7.15 99.19 -39.87
C ASN A 1118 -7.29 98.36 -38.57
N GLY A 1119 -7.92 97.18 -38.64
CA GLY A 1119 -8.09 96.25 -37.53
C GLY A 1119 -9.02 96.76 -36.42
N SER A 1120 -10.03 97.57 -36.76
CA SER A 1120 -10.96 98.11 -35.76
C SER A 1120 -12.16 97.20 -35.50
N ASP A 1121 -12.29 96.77 -34.23
CA ASP A 1121 -13.51 96.16 -33.71
C ASP A 1121 -14.38 97.21 -32.97
N ASP A 1122 -15.35 97.81 -33.66
CA ASP A 1122 -16.43 98.59 -33.02
C ASP A 1122 -17.43 97.63 -32.34
N GLN A 1123 -17.10 97.19 -31.11
CA GLN A 1123 -17.96 96.24 -30.41
C GLN A 1123 -19.20 96.90 -29.77
N SER A 1124 -20.36 96.59 -30.32
CA SER A 1124 -21.59 96.38 -29.53
C SER A 1124 -21.93 94.87 -29.51
N PRO A 1125 -21.99 94.21 -28.35
CA PRO A 1125 -22.04 92.75 -28.29
C PRO A 1125 -23.41 92.19 -28.70
N GLY A 1126 -23.44 91.34 -29.73
CA GLY A 1126 -24.53 90.38 -29.96
C GLY A 1126 -25.08 90.21 -31.37
N GLU A 1127 -24.46 90.75 -32.44
CA GLU A 1127 -24.85 90.46 -33.82
C GLU A 1127 -23.62 90.07 -34.67
N GLU A 1128 -23.55 88.81 -35.10
CA GLU A 1128 -22.61 88.34 -36.12
C GLU A 1128 -23.23 88.56 -37.50
N THR A 1129 -22.71 89.52 -38.27
CA THR A 1129 -22.52 89.51 -39.75
C THR A 1129 -22.20 90.90 -40.29
N SER A 1130 -20.95 91.31 -40.15
CA SER A 1130 -20.13 91.95 -41.21
C SER A 1130 -18.86 92.48 -40.58
N ASP A 1131 -17.69 92.04 -41.03
CA ASP A 1131 -16.45 92.77 -40.80
C ASP A 1131 -16.69 94.21 -41.28
N ASP A 1132 -16.53 95.16 -40.36
CA ASP A 1132 -17.09 96.51 -40.46
C ASP A 1132 -16.19 97.39 -41.34
N LEU A 1133 -16.01 96.95 -42.59
CA LEU A 1133 -15.25 97.58 -43.64
C LEU A 1133 -15.87 98.95 -43.94
N ASP A 1134 -15.26 99.98 -43.36
CA ASP A 1134 -15.77 101.33 -43.36
C ASP A 1134 -14.81 102.31 -44.05
N ILE A 1135 -15.17 103.59 -44.04
CA ILE A 1135 -14.37 104.60 -44.75
C ILE A 1135 -13.02 104.85 -44.07
N ALA A 1136 -12.81 104.39 -42.83
CA ALA A 1136 -11.55 104.46 -42.12
C ALA A 1136 -10.55 103.43 -42.66
N ASP A 1137 -10.93 102.22 -43.03
CA ASP A 1137 -10.05 101.24 -43.69
C ASP A 1137 -9.50 101.79 -45.00
N LEU A 1138 -10.41 102.30 -45.84
CA LEU A 1138 -10.04 102.96 -47.08
C LEU A 1138 -9.10 104.15 -46.83
N VAL A 1139 -9.34 104.95 -45.79
CA VAL A 1139 -8.46 106.06 -45.41
C VAL A 1139 -7.11 105.58 -44.88
N TYR A 1140 -7.07 104.46 -44.15
CA TYR A 1140 -5.85 103.85 -43.62
C TYR A 1140 -4.95 103.35 -44.74
N LEU A 1141 -5.53 102.60 -45.69
CA LEU A 1141 -4.84 102.09 -46.87
C LEU A 1141 -4.29 103.25 -47.73
N VAL A 1142 -5.06 104.32 -47.93
CA VAL A 1142 -4.57 105.54 -48.60
C VAL A 1142 -3.41 106.20 -47.86
N ASP A 1143 -3.49 106.30 -46.52
CA ASP A 1143 -2.47 107.01 -45.73
C ASP A 1143 -1.14 106.24 -45.69
N PHE A 1144 -1.21 104.92 -45.47
CA PHE A 1144 -0.09 103.98 -45.60
C PHE A 1144 0.61 104.13 -46.96
N MET A 1145 -0.14 103.98 -48.05
CA MET A 1145 0.41 103.96 -49.41
C MET A 1145 0.98 105.31 -49.90
N PHE A 1146 0.31 106.43 -49.63
CA PHE A 1146 0.57 107.70 -50.34
C PHE A 1146 1.11 108.84 -49.49
N THR A 1147 0.88 108.82 -48.17
CA THR A 1147 1.29 109.90 -47.26
C THR A 1147 2.27 109.46 -46.17
N GLY A 1148 2.55 108.16 -46.06
CA GLY A 1148 3.51 107.60 -45.10
C GLY A 1148 2.91 107.45 -43.71
N GLY A 1149 1.65 107.01 -43.65
CA GLY A 1149 0.97 106.57 -42.44
C GLY A 1149 1.59 105.30 -41.84
N PRO A 1150 1.02 104.79 -40.74
CA PRO A 1150 1.42 103.50 -40.16
C PRO A 1150 1.16 102.33 -41.12
N ASP A 1151 1.90 101.24 -40.91
CA ASP A 1151 1.65 99.96 -41.59
C ASP A 1151 0.26 99.40 -41.17
N PRO A 1152 -0.45 98.65 -42.04
CA PRO A 1152 -1.72 97.98 -41.72
C PRO A 1152 -1.66 97.07 -40.51
N ALA A 1153 -2.83 96.71 -39.97
CA ALA A 1153 -2.92 95.79 -38.85
C ALA A 1153 -2.34 94.40 -39.20
N ASP A 1154 -1.68 93.78 -38.22
CA ASP A 1154 -1.21 92.41 -38.35
C ASP A 1154 -2.41 91.44 -38.50
N CYS A 1155 -2.18 90.27 -39.11
CA CYS A 1155 -3.16 89.18 -39.11
C CYS A 1155 -3.40 88.69 -37.66
N PRO A 1156 -4.63 88.27 -37.33
CA PRO A 1156 -5.05 88.01 -35.94
C PRO A 1156 -4.42 86.76 -35.32
#